data_AF-A0A6A4YTH4-F1
#
_entry.id   AF-A0A6A4YTH4-F1
#
_cell.length_a   1.000
_cell.length_b   1.000
_cell.length_c   1.000
_cell.angle_alpha   90.00
_cell.angle_beta   90.00
_cell.angle_gamma   90.00
#
_symmetry.space_group_name_H-M   'P 1'
#
loop_
_entity.id
_entity.type
_entity.pdbx_description
1 polymer ?
#
loop_
_entity_poly.entity_id
_entity_poly.type
_entity_poly.pdbx_seq_one_letter_code
_entity_poly.pdbx_strand_id
1 'polypeptide(L)'
;MSTCASVADLDPMASWTHSLTFALNGTKVVVDANTTPRFHDLRLIDYLRDHARLTGTKLACGEGGCGACTVVLGHRTSATDQTLVHRSVNACLIPLASIDGMAVFTVEGIGSTKGGLHAIQKRMVINYAMQCGFCTSGWVTNMYELLKNTPEGAAPTLAAVEAQFDGNLCRCTGYRPILKTMHSFAAPTAERMTSIEYDANEMVDEDPEGDPESFELIHHEDYVNPVDDGASHEHCDHSDATRAAKKCTSSCDACPHATFRDLEDLIPYDKGQDPMIPSFIATYTPVPLHFEQTIDPTTRHWYRVLSLTQLDQVQAKHTDDVMLVGGRTSRGVTKYFNDTAPYVQPPTASIFVDITHIPELSAVQITDSAIVVGGAVTLAVLLKTLQSVSKTNAFVHVLALHIGKIANHQVRNAGTWAGNIEMARQFKSFPSDLVTALVGYGASVTVRLSTPTPLTMSAFLALTDTKAPLLISLTLPLYADTATLRHTFRCHKVAQRRENSHAHVNAAIFVVVNATNVVTASTIVFGGVGPDDTLVRCTQTENAIQDQVLTTASLQRTLDVLTNEVNNPDPFKGSVVRTFWYKTMLKAAPSLSSAALKSGVNELPRRVSGGQQVIPTHKDSAPVGNAIPKLSSNLLVSGEAKYVADMPPIPGLLYGALVFSTQAPKRVLQIDDAAARRMPGVVDVVTAGDIPGTNLVGDGTETLFVPIYGSS
;
A
#
# COMPACT_ATOMS: atom_id res chain seq x y z
N MET A 1 9.04 -60.25 -27.95
CA MET A 1 8.46 -59.01 -28.51
C MET A 1 7.91 -58.21 -27.35
N SER A 2 8.68 -57.25 -26.84
CA SER A 2 8.29 -56.38 -25.74
C SER A 2 7.57 -55.17 -26.34
N THR A 3 6.30 -55.01 -26.04
CA THR A 3 5.51 -53.85 -26.44
C THR A 3 6.03 -52.62 -25.69
N CYS A 4 6.60 -51.66 -26.43
CA CYS A 4 6.78 -50.29 -25.93
C CYS A 4 5.42 -49.75 -25.48
N ALA A 5 5.32 -49.33 -24.22
CA ALA A 5 4.24 -48.46 -23.79
C ALA A 5 4.31 -47.17 -24.63
N SER A 6 3.16 -46.74 -25.16
CA SER A 6 3.05 -45.50 -25.91
C SER A 6 3.31 -44.32 -24.99
N VAL A 7 3.85 -43.23 -25.54
CA VAL A 7 4.19 -41.98 -24.84
C VAL A 7 2.93 -41.22 -24.34
N ALA A 8 1.74 -41.83 -24.42
CA ALA A 8 0.45 -41.22 -24.08
C ALA A 8 -0.03 -41.49 -22.65
N ASP A 9 0.63 -42.39 -21.89
CA ASP A 9 0.21 -42.79 -20.54
C ASP A 9 1.07 -42.20 -19.39
N LEU A 10 1.91 -41.19 -19.67
CA LEU A 10 2.56 -40.43 -18.59
C LEU A 10 1.59 -39.37 -18.07
N ASP A 11 1.28 -39.41 -16.77
CA ASP A 11 0.51 -38.35 -16.09
C ASP A 11 1.17 -36.99 -16.42
N PRO A 12 0.48 -36.06 -17.10
CA PRO A 12 1.00 -34.72 -17.40
C PRO A 12 1.43 -33.97 -16.13
N MET A 13 0.98 -34.44 -14.96
CA MET A 13 1.31 -33.89 -13.65
C MET A 13 2.47 -34.57 -12.92
N ALA A 14 3.01 -35.69 -13.42
CA ALA A 14 4.20 -36.34 -12.84
C ALA A 14 5.48 -35.49 -12.97
N SER A 15 5.48 -34.46 -13.81
CA SER A 15 6.62 -33.55 -14.03
C SER A 15 6.64 -32.33 -13.09
N TRP A 16 5.78 -32.27 -12.08
CA TRP A 16 5.68 -31.12 -11.19
C TRP A 16 6.69 -31.21 -10.05
N THR A 17 7.32 -30.08 -9.72
CA THR A 17 8.37 -30.04 -8.69
C THR A 17 7.74 -29.84 -7.30
N HIS A 18 8.25 -30.58 -6.31
CA HIS A 18 7.78 -30.57 -4.92
C HIS A 18 8.74 -29.86 -3.94
N SER A 19 9.75 -29.19 -4.49
CA SER A 19 10.71 -28.37 -3.73
C SER A 19 10.73 -26.94 -4.24
N LEU A 20 10.84 -26.00 -3.32
CA LEU A 20 11.02 -24.57 -3.57
C LEU A 20 12.51 -24.22 -3.45
N THR A 21 13.07 -23.46 -4.39
CA THR A 21 14.45 -22.95 -4.30
C THR A 21 14.47 -21.44 -4.39
N PHE A 22 15.07 -20.76 -3.41
CA PHE A 22 15.21 -19.30 -3.39
C PHE A 22 16.51 -18.88 -2.69
N ALA A 23 16.86 -17.60 -2.73
CA ALA A 23 17.96 -17.05 -1.94
C ALA A 23 17.43 -16.28 -0.74
N LEU A 24 17.97 -16.51 0.45
CA LEU A 24 17.67 -15.76 1.66
C LEU A 24 18.95 -15.08 2.14
N ASN A 25 18.99 -13.75 2.08
CA ASN A 25 20.15 -12.95 2.50
C ASN A 25 21.47 -13.46 1.88
N GLY A 26 21.46 -13.75 0.57
CA GLY A 26 22.62 -14.25 -0.16
C GLY A 26 22.86 -15.77 -0.04
N THR A 27 22.12 -16.49 0.80
CA THR A 27 22.26 -17.94 0.98
C THR A 27 21.21 -18.69 0.17
N LYS A 28 21.61 -19.73 -0.60
CA LYS A 28 20.65 -20.60 -1.29
C LYS A 28 19.89 -21.44 -0.28
N VAL A 29 18.57 -21.43 -0.37
CA VAL A 29 17.64 -22.22 0.45
C VAL A 29 16.82 -23.11 -0.46
N VAL A 30 16.71 -24.39 -0.08
CA VAL A 30 15.82 -25.36 -0.72
C VAL A 30 14.86 -25.88 0.34
N VAL A 31 13.57 -25.75 0.10
CA VAL A 31 12.51 -26.20 1.01
C VAL A 31 11.71 -27.30 0.33
N ASP A 32 11.66 -28.48 0.94
CA ASP A 32 10.80 -29.58 0.50
C ASP A 32 9.44 -29.46 1.18
N ALA A 33 8.38 -29.37 0.38
CA ALA A 33 7.02 -29.23 0.89
C ALA A 33 6.54 -30.46 1.67
N ASN A 34 7.08 -31.65 1.41
CA ASN A 34 6.73 -32.87 2.14
C ASN A 34 7.25 -32.84 3.58
N THR A 35 8.26 -32.03 3.87
CA THR A 35 8.91 -31.95 5.19
C THR A 35 8.54 -30.69 5.96
N THR A 36 7.84 -29.75 5.33
CA THR A 36 7.51 -28.44 5.90
C THR A 36 6.01 -28.36 6.20
N PRO A 37 5.60 -28.30 7.48
CA PRO A 37 4.18 -28.21 7.83
C PRO A 37 3.50 -26.96 7.26
N ARG A 38 2.22 -27.10 6.90
CA ARG A 38 1.36 -26.05 6.35
C ARG A 38 1.90 -25.33 5.11
N PHE A 39 2.68 -26.00 4.26
CA PHE A 39 3.38 -25.34 3.16
C PHE A 39 2.45 -24.58 2.20
N HIS A 40 1.25 -25.13 1.93
CA HIS A 40 0.26 -24.54 1.01
C HIS A 40 -0.22 -23.13 1.43
N ASP A 41 -0.16 -22.80 2.72
CA ASP A 41 -0.55 -21.47 3.22
C ASP A 41 0.49 -20.79 4.12
N LEU A 42 1.67 -21.40 4.26
CA LEU A 42 2.80 -20.85 4.98
C LEU A 42 3.18 -19.48 4.42
N ARG A 43 3.12 -18.46 5.28
CA ARG A 43 3.47 -17.09 4.90
C ARG A 43 4.97 -16.90 5.02
N LEU A 44 5.53 -16.03 4.19
CA LEU A 44 6.95 -15.71 4.23
C LEU A 44 7.38 -15.22 5.62
N ILE A 45 6.55 -14.42 6.30
CA ILE A 45 6.86 -13.96 7.66
C ILE A 45 7.01 -15.10 8.67
N ASP A 46 6.16 -16.14 8.57
CA ASP A 46 6.18 -17.28 9.49
C ASP A 46 7.43 -18.13 9.20
N TYR A 47 7.75 -18.35 7.92
CA TYR A 47 8.99 -19.02 7.53
C TYR A 47 10.23 -18.30 8.07
N LEU A 48 10.32 -16.97 7.86
CA LEU A 48 11.47 -16.19 8.30
C LEU A 48 11.67 -16.29 9.82
N ARG A 49 10.60 -16.19 10.60
CA ARG A 49 10.68 -16.13 12.06
C ARG A 49 10.76 -17.51 12.72
N ASP A 50 9.96 -18.46 12.25
CA ASP A 50 9.75 -19.74 12.93
C ASP A 50 10.70 -20.83 12.40
N HIS A 51 11.07 -20.77 11.12
CA HIS A 51 11.94 -21.76 10.47
C HIS A 51 13.37 -21.23 10.30
N ALA A 52 13.55 -20.07 9.68
CA ALA A 52 14.87 -19.48 9.44
C ALA A 52 15.46 -18.75 10.65
N ARG A 53 14.65 -18.51 11.69
CA ARG A 53 15.03 -17.79 12.93
C ARG A 53 15.59 -16.38 12.70
N LEU A 54 15.16 -15.74 11.61
CA LEU A 54 15.40 -14.33 11.28
C LEU A 54 14.24 -13.49 11.81
N THR A 55 14.38 -13.03 13.04
CA THR A 55 13.30 -12.37 13.80
C THR A 55 13.26 -10.85 13.60
N GLY A 56 14.18 -10.27 12.83
CA GLY A 56 14.26 -8.83 12.58
C GLY A 56 13.05 -8.29 11.83
N THR A 57 12.51 -9.04 10.87
CA THR A 57 11.23 -8.75 10.24
C THR A 57 10.08 -9.01 11.21
N LYS A 58 9.20 -8.01 11.44
CA LYS A 58 8.20 -8.06 12.53
C LYS A 58 6.79 -8.29 12.01
N LEU A 59 6.03 -9.16 12.69
CA LEU A 59 4.59 -9.32 12.47
C LEU A 59 3.84 -8.41 13.46
N ALA A 60 3.05 -7.45 12.93
CA ALA A 60 2.26 -6.52 13.76
C ALA A 60 0.77 -6.61 13.43
N CYS A 61 0.35 -6.16 12.25
CA CYS A 61 -1.06 -6.13 11.84
C CYS A 61 -1.55 -7.39 11.12
N GLY A 62 -0.66 -8.13 10.43
CA GLY A 62 -1.03 -9.31 9.64
C GLY A 62 -1.85 -9.05 8.36
N GLU A 63 -2.10 -7.78 8.01
CA GLU A 63 -3.02 -7.38 6.92
C GLU A 63 -2.40 -6.41 5.89
N GLY A 64 -1.08 -6.18 5.96
CA GLY A 64 -0.36 -5.35 4.99
C GLY A 64 -0.44 -3.83 5.20
N GLY A 65 -1.11 -3.35 6.27
CA GLY A 65 -1.31 -1.92 6.50
C GLY A 65 -0.17 -1.17 7.21
N CYS A 66 0.75 -1.86 7.90
CA CYS A 66 1.73 -1.20 8.79
C CYS A 66 3.20 -1.17 8.30
N GLY A 67 3.57 -2.03 7.34
CA GLY A 67 4.94 -2.09 6.81
C GLY A 67 6.02 -2.67 7.75
N ALA A 68 5.70 -3.08 8.98
CA ALA A 68 6.70 -3.64 9.91
C ALA A 68 7.31 -4.98 9.43
N CYS A 69 6.57 -5.70 8.58
CA CYS A 69 6.99 -6.97 7.97
C CYS A 69 7.60 -6.80 6.57
N THR A 70 8.00 -5.58 6.18
CA THR A 70 8.55 -5.36 4.85
C THR A 70 9.85 -6.12 4.64
N VAL A 71 9.95 -6.76 3.48
CA VAL A 71 11.16 -7.40 2.93
C VAL A 71 11.26 -7.03 1.46
N VAL A 72 12.44 -7.14 0.87
CA VAL A 72 12.65 -6.91 -0.57
C VAL A 72 12.80 -8.24 -1.30
N LEU A 73 12.11 -8.37 -2.44
CA LEU A 73 12.25 -9.48 -3.37
C LEU A 73 13.01 -9.03 -4.62
N GLY A 74 14.15 -9.65 -4.89
CA GLY A 74 14.92 -9.52 -6.13
C GLY A 74 14.61 -10.67 -7.08
N HIS A 75 14.19 -10.37 -8.31
CA HIS A 75 13.80 -11.39 -9.28
C HIS A 75 13.86 -10.84 -10.72
N ARG A 76 13.76 -11.73 -11.70
CA ARG A 76 13.69 -11.37 -13.12
C ARG A 76 12.26 -11.03 -13.51
N THR A 77 12.10 -10.12 -14.46
CA THR A 77 10.78 -9.80 -15.07
C THR A 77 10.49 -10.65 -16.31
N SER A 78 11.51 -11.22 -16.96
CA SER A 78 11.38 -12.03 -18.17
C SER A 78 12.43 -13.14 -18.21
N ALA A 79 12.09 -14.25 -18.88
CA ALA A 79 13.03 -15.33 -19.17
C ALA A 79 14.18 -14.93 -20.12
N THR A 80 14.05 -13.83 -20.85
CA THR A 80 15.07 -13.32 -21.78
C THR A 80 15.94 -12.19 -21.21
N ASP A 81 15.48 -11.53 -20.13
CA ASP A 81 16.20 -10.43 -19.49
C ASP A 81 16.86 -10.92 -18.19
N GLN A 82 18.18 -10.74 -18.07
CA GLN A 82 18.93 -11.11 -16.86
C GLN A 82 18.93 -9.98 -15.81
N THR A 83 18.35 -8.82 -16.14
CA THR A 83 18.21 -7.70 -15.21
C THR A 83 17.27 -8.07 -14.07
N LEU A 84 17.75 -7.89 -12.84
CA LEU A 84 16.94 -8.10 -11.65
C LEU A 84 16.20 -6.82 -11.28
N VAL A 85 14.90 -6.97 -11.02
CA VAL A 85 14.09 -5.93 -10.40
C VAL A 85 13.92 -6.23 -8.92
N HIS A 86 13.86 -5.16 -8.13
CA HIS A 86 13.67 -5.23 -6.69
C HIS A 86 12.31 -4.64 -6.35
N ARG A 87 11.52 -5.35 -5.55
CA ARG A 87 10.23 -4.87 -5.05
C ARG A 87 10.07 -5.18 -3.57
N SER A 88 9.67 -4.21 -2.77
CA SER A 88 9.31 -4.48 -1.38
C SER A 88 7.89 -5.03 -1.29
N VAL A 89 7.68 -5.94 -0.34
CA VAL A 89 6.40 -6.60 -0.12
C VAL A 89 6.16 -6.78 1.38
N ASN A 90 4.89 -6.97 1.78
CA ASN A 90 4.56 -7.33 3.15
C ASN A 90 4.71 -8.85 3.33
N ALA A 91 5.75 -9.31 4.01
CA ALA A 91 5.99 -10.74 4.22
C ALA A 91 4.81 -11.47 4.90
N CYS A 92 3.93 -10.74 5.61
CA CYS A 92 2.73 -11.30 6.23
C CYS A 92 1.60 -11.67 5.25
N LEU A 93 1.69 -11.25 3.99
CA LEU A 93 0.70 -11.57 2.96
C LEU A 93 1.25 -12.48 1.86
N ILE A 94 2.57 -12.56 1.73
CA ILE A 94 3.23 -13.34 0.68
C ILE A 94 3.28 -14.83 1.06
N PRO A 95 2.71 -15.73 0.25
CA PRO A 95 2.91 -17.17 0.40
C PRO A 95 4.37 -17.54 0.15
N LEU A 96 4.93 -18.43 0.97
CA LEU A 96 6.29 -18.93 0.73
C LEU A 96 6.41 -19.61 -0.65
N ALA A 97 5.36 -20.32 -1.05
CA ALA A 97 5.29 -21.02 -2.33
C ALA A 97 5.45 -20.10 -3.56
N SER A 98 5.19 -18.79 -3.43
CA SER A 98 5.25 -17.83 -4.54
C SER A 98 6.61 -17.13 -4.71
N ILE A 99 7.63 -17.45 -3.89
CA ILE A 99 8.95 -16.80 -3.94
C ILE A 99 10.05 -17.67 -4.56
N ASP A 100 9.66 -18.76 -5.21
CA ASP A 100 10.59 -19.62 -5.94
C ASP A 100 11.41 -18.83 -6.97
N GLY A 101 12.71 -19.09 -7.04
CA GLY A 101 13.61 -18.39 -7.95
C GLY A 101 13.90 -16.94 -7.58
N MET A 102 13.44 -16.45 -6.42
CA MET A 102 13.64 -15.07 -5.98
C MET A 102 14.72 -14.96 -4.90
N ALA A 103 15.29 -13.77 -4.76
CA ALA A 103 16.14 -13.38 -3.64
C ALA A 103 15.33 -12.59 -2.60
N VAL A 104 15.36 -13.01 -1.35
CA VAL A 104 14.72 -12.35 -0.21
C VAL A 104 15.79 -11.60 0.59
N PHE A 105 15.59 -10.30 0.79
CA PHE A 105 16.43 -9.46 1.62
C PHE A 105 15.64 -9.00 2.85
N THR A 106 16.09 -9.43 4.03
CA THR A 106 15.58 -8.98 5.33
C THR A 106 16.49 -7.88 5.91
N VAL A 107 16.08 -7.29 7.04
CA VAL A 107 16.91 -6.27 7.72
C VAL A 107 18.28 -6.82 8.14
N GLU A 108 18.34 -8.07 8.59
CA GLU A 108 19.58 -8.74 8.98
C GLU A 108 20.49 -8.99 7.77
N GLY A 109 19.89 -9.23 6.60
CA GLY A 109 20.62 -9.40 5.35
C GLY A 109 21.26 -8.13 4.85
N ILE A 110 20.63 -6.97 5.09
CA ILE A 110 21.13 -5.66 4.68
C ILE A 110 22.36 -5.25 5.49
N GLY A 111 22.38 -5.55 6.79
CA GLY A 111 23.53 -5.25 7.65
C GLY A 111 23.27 -5.63 9.10
N SER A 112 24.35 -5.82 9.87
CA SER A 112 24.30 -6.26 11.26
C SER A 112 25.41 -5.64 12.11
N THR A 113 25.30 -5.71 13.42
CA THR A 113 26.37 -5.25 14.33
C THR A 113 27.66 -6.06 14.18
N LYS A 114 27.56 -7.33 13.75
CA LYS A 114 28.73 -8.19 13.49
C LYS A 114 29.36 -7.95 12.12
N GLY A 115 28.54 -7.81 11.07
CA GLY A 115 28.99 -7.65 9.68
C GLY A 115 29.24 -6.20 9.27
N GLY A 116 28.87 -5.25 10.11
CA GLY A 116 28.85 -3.83 9.78
C GLY A 116 27.45 -3.38 9.39
N LEU A 117 27.05 -2.21 9.90
CA LEU A 117 25.77 -1.59 9.56
C LEU A 117 25.83 -0.98 8.15
N HIS A 118 24.74 -1.16 7.41
CA HIS A 118 24.51 -0.51 6.13
C HIS A 118 24.38 1.01 6.29
N ALA A 119 24.63 1.80 5.23
CA ALA A 119 24.50 3.27 5.27
C ALA A 119 23.13 3.73 5.81
N ILE A 120 22.04 3.08 5.36
CA ILE A 120 20.68 3.34 5.88
C ILE A 120 20.62 3.16 7.40
N GLN A 121 21.13 2.03 7.90
CA GLN A 121 21.12 1.71 9.31
C GLN A 121 21.95 2.70 10.14
N LYS A 122 23.16 3.05 9.66
CA LYS A 122 24.04 4.03 10.32
C LYS A 122 23.41 5.41 10.40
N ARG A 123 22.86 5.91 9.29
CA ARG A 123 22.22 7.24 9.26
C ARG A 123 20.98 7.30 10.16
N MET A 124 20.22 6.20 10.27
CA MET A 124 19.08 6.12 11.20
C MET A 124 19.51 6.20 12.68
N VAL A 125 20.66 5.61 13.03
CA VAL A 125 21.22 5.69 14.40
C VAL A 125 21.57 7.13 14.76
N ILE A 126 22.31 7.82 13.88
CA ILE A 126 22.78 9.19 14.11
C ILE A 126 21.63 10.20 14.12
N ASN A 127 20.57 9.97 13.35
CA ASN A 127 19.40 10.86 13.27
C ASN A 127 18.29 10.54 14.29
N TYR A 128 18.54 9.68 15.28
CA TYR A 128 17.55 9.32 16.30
C TYR A 128 16.23 8.79 15.69
N ALA A 129 16.33 8.11 14.53
CA ALA A 129 15.20 7.70 13.70
C ALA A 129 14.44 6.47 14.25
N MET A 130 14.60 6.19 15.55
CA MET A 130 13.97 5.06 16.21
C MET A 130 13.81 5.32 17.71
N GLN A 131 12.71 4.85 18.28
CA GLN A 131 12.48 4.85 19.72
C GLN A 131 12.22 3.42 20.22
N CYS A 132 11.02 2.87 19.99
CA CYS A 132 10.71 1.50 20.37
C CYS A 132 11.44 0.46 19.51
N GLY A 133 11.70 0.79 18.23
CA GLY A 133 12.42 -0.03 17.24
C GLY A 133 11.57 -1.03 16.44
N PHE A 134 10.32 -1.29 16.83
CA PHE A 134 9.54 -2.39 16.24
C PHE A 134 9.21 -2.21 14.75
N CYS A 135 9.03 -0.96 14.30
CA CYS A 135 8.80 -0.65 12.89
C CYS A 135 10.08 -0.49 12.07
N THR A 136 11.25 -0.36 12.72
CA THR A 136 12.50 0.11 12.12
C THR A 136 12.96 -0.77 10.96
N SER A 137 12.85 -2.09 11.10
CA SER A 137 13.20 -3.05 10.05
C SER A 137 12.51 -2.74 8.72
N GLY A 138 11.22 -2.40 8.77
CA GLY A 138 10.43 -2.09 7.58
C GLY A 138 10.90 -0.83 6.86
N TRP A 139 11.31 0.20 7.61
CA TRP A 139 11.86 1.44 7.05
C TRP A 139 13.21 1.19 6.36
N VAL A 140 14.08 0.39 6.99
CA VAL A 140 15.39 0.02 6.42
C VAL A 140 15.22 -0.71 5.10
N THR A 141 14.41 -1.77 5.08
CA THR A 141 14.21 -2.59 3.87
C THR A 141 13.52 -1.82 2.75
N ASN A 142 12.57 -0.93 3.08
CA ASN A 142 11.83 -0.20 2.07
C ASN A 142 12.68 0.92 1.44
N MET A 143 13.54 1.58 2.23
CA MET A 143 14.55 2.50 1.68
C MET A 143 15.56 1.77 0.80
N TYR A 144 15.96 0.56 1.20
CA TYR A 144 16.88 -0.27 0.42
C TYR A 144 16.34 -0.60 -0.98
N GLU A 145 15.04 -0.89 -1.12
CA GLU A 145 14.42 -1.04 -2.46
C GLU A 145 14.60 0.23 -3.31
N LEU A 146 14.27 1.40 -2.75
CA LEU A 146 14.36 2.67 -3.48
C LEU A 146 15.79 2.94 -3.97
N LEU A 147 16.78 2.72 -3.11
CA LEU A 147 18.19 2.89 -3.47
C LEU A 147 18.64 1.87 -4.53
N LYS A 148 18.20 0.62 -4.43
CA LYS A 148 18.49 -0.42 -5.43
C LYS A 148 17.91 -0.09 -6.80
N ASN A 149 16.72 0.48 -6.84
CA ASN A 149 16.05 0.87 -8.09
C ASN A 149 16.48 2.25 -8.61
N THR A 150 17.26 3.02 -7.83
CA THR A 150 17.86 4.27 -8.30
C THR A 150 19.07 3.97 -9.19
N PRO A 151 19.21 4.58 -10.38
CA PRO A 151 20.37 4.38 -11.25
C PRO A 151 21.70 4.65 -10.54
N GLU A 152 22.76 3.96 -10.95
CA GLU A 152 24.10 4.22 -10.41
C GLU A 152 24.55 5.66 -10.72
N GLY A 153 25.14 6.33 -9.72
CA GLY A 153 25.50 7.75 -9.82
C GLY A 153 24.32 8.74 -9.70
N ALA A 154 23.08 8.26 -9.59
CA ALA A 154 21.91 9.10 -9.34
C ALA A 154 21.44 9.03 -7.89
N ALA A 155 20.62 9.99 -7.48
CA ALA A 155 19.94 10.00 -6.19
C ALA A 155 18.42 10.18 -6.39
N PRO A 156 17.57 9.57 -5.55
CA PRO A 156 16.12 9.79 -5.60
C PRO A 156 15.79 11.25 -5.29
N THR A 157 14.59 11.69 -5.70
CA THR A 157 14.05 12.98 -5.25
C THR A 157 13.43 12.85 -3.87
N LEU A 158 13.32 13.95 -3.12
CA LEU A 158 12.64 13.97 -1.81
C LEU A 158 11.19 13.45 -1.89
N ALA A 159 10.48 13.79 -2.98
CA ALA A 159 9.13 13.31 -3.22
C ALA A 159 9.10 11.79 -3.47
N ALA A 160 10.08 11.23 -4.19
CA ALA A 160 10.19 9.79 -4.39
C ALA A 160 10.48 9.06 -3.07
N VAL A 161 11.31 9.66 -2.20
CA VAL A 161 11.58 9.14 -0.85
C VAL A 161 10.28 9.07 -0.04
N GLU A 162 9.48 10.14 0.03
CA GLU A 162 8.21 10.10 0.77
C GLU A 162 7.19 9.13 0.17
N ALA A 163 7.09 9.08 -1.16
CA ALA A 163 6.17 8.17 -1.86
C ALA A 163 6.48 6.69 -1.57
N GLN A 164 7.74 6.35 -1.30
CA GLN A 164 8.15 5.00 -0.95
C GLN A 164 7.51 4.51 0.37
N PHE A 165 7.23 5.41 1.31
CA PHE A 165 6.86 5.06 2.69
C PHE A 165 5.38 5.20 3.03
N ASP A 166 4.49 5.27 2.04
CA ASP A 166 3.04 5.33 2.25
C ASP A 166 2.44 4.10 2.98
N GLY A 167 3.22 3.01 3.09
CA GLY A 167 2.88 1.78 3.81
C GLY A 167 3.58 1.55 5.14
N ASN A 168 4.43 2.47 5.62
CA ASN A 168 5.17 2.31 6.86
C ASN A 168 4.61 3.19 7.99
N LEU A 169 4.15 2.55 9.06
CA LEU A 169 3.60 3.26 10.22
C LEU A 169 4.58 3.28 11.39
N CYS A 170 4.69 4.43 12.04
CA CYS A 170 5.44 4.59 13.28
C CYS A 170 4.57 5.30 14.32
N ARG A 171 4.48 4.72 15.52
CA ARG A 171 3.69 5.30 16.62
C ARG A 171 4.51 6.18 17.57
N CYS A 172 5.85 6.10 17.51
CA CYS A 172 6.71 6.72 18.52
C CYS A 172 7.39 8.01 18.04
N THR A 173 7.94 8.02 16.81
CA THR A 173 8.89 9.07 16.39
C THR A 173 8.25 10.33 15.84
N GLY A 174 6.94 10.31 15.54
CA GLY A 174 6.29 11.37 14.77
C GLY A 174 6.83 11.52 13.34
N TYR A 175 7.49 10.49 12.79
CA TYR A 175 8.07 10.41 11.44
C TYR A 175 9.23 11.35 11.12
N ARG A 176 9.28 12.57 11.67
CA ARG A 176 10.27 13.59 11.34
C ARG A 176 11.74 13.11 11.38
N PRO A 177 12.26 12.43 12.42
CA PRO A 177 13.66 11.97 12.40
C PRO A 177 13.90 10.85 11.36
N ILE A 178 12.88 10.06 11.05
CA ILE A 178 12.94 9.04 10.00
C ILE A 178 13.03 9.73 8.63
N LEU A 179 12.14 10.68 8.35
CA LEU A 179 12.17 11.41 7.09
C LEU A 179 13.44 12.24 6.92
N LYS A 180 13.96 12.89 7.97
CA LYS A 180 15.29 13.53 7.93
C LYS A 180 16.36 12.54 7.48
N THR A 181 16.35 11.34 8.06
CA THR A 181 17.29 10.27 7.67
C THR A 181 17.12 9.87 6.20
N MET A 182 15.90 9.58 5.76
CA MET A 182 15.68 9.07 4.40
C MET A 182 15.95 10.14 3.34
N HIS A 183 15.62 11.40 3.64
CA HIS A 183 15.90 12.56 2.78
C HIS A 183 17.40 12.80 2.59
N SER A 184 18.26 12.39 3.52
CA SER A 184 19.72 12.49 3.35
C SER A 184 20.26 11.68 2.16
N PHE A 185 19.48 10.72 1.63
CA PHE A 185 19.86 9.97 0.43
C PHE A 185 19.36 10.61 -0.87
N ALA A 186 18.52 11.65 -0.79
CA ALA A 186 17.99 12.33 -1.96
C ALA A 186 18.98 13.36 -2.51
N ALA A 187 18.84 13.69 -3.80
CA ALA A 187 19.57 14.83 -4.38
C ALA A 187 19.14 16.13 -3.66
N PRO A 188 20.06 17.08 -3.38
CA PRO A 188 19.69 18.42 -2.93
C PRO A 188 18.81 19.06 -4.00
N THR A 189 17.55 19.36 -3.71
CA THR A 189 16.73 20.14 -4.62
C THR A 189 17.05 21.62 -4.44
N ALA A 190 17.05 22.38 -5.55
CA ALA A 190 17.07 23.85 -5.51
C ALA A 190 15.87 24.45 -4.74
N GLU A 191 14.86 23.64 -4.43
CA GLU A 191 13.65 23.97 -3.68
C GLU A 191 13.83 23.98 -2.15
N ARG A 192 15.07 23.88 -1.62
CA ARG A 192 15.30 23.98 -0.17
C ARG A 192 14.97 25.36 0.41
N MET A 193 14.66 26.37 -0.42
CA MET A 193 14.18 27.69 -0.02
C MET A 193 13.32 28.33 -1.12
N THR A 194 12.01 28.12 -1.07
CA THR A 194 11.07 29.22 -1.31
C THR A 194 10.10 29.20 -0.14
N SER A 195 10.41 29.96 0.91
CA SER A 195 9.37 30.54 1.74
C SER A 195 8.44 31.28 0.78
N ILE A 196 7.26 30.73 0.52
CA ILE A 196 6.20 31.53 -0.08
C ILE A 196 5.79 32.46 1.06
N GLU A 197 6.21 33.71 0.97
CA GLU A 197 5.56 34.79 1.71
C GLU A 197 4.07 34.69 1.41
N TYR A 198 3.29 34.42 2.44
CA TYR A 198 1.89 34.83 2.40
C TYR A 198 1.96 36.35 2.43
N ASP A 199 1.71 37.00 1.29
CA ASP A 199 1.48 38.43 1.29
C ASP A 199 0.16 38.66 2.05
N ALA A 200 0.29 38.99 3.33
CA ALA A 200 -0.83 39.31 4.20
C ALA A 200 -1.53 40.62 3.79
N ASN A 201 -1.05 41.33 2.77
CA ASN A 201 -1.58 42.63 2.37
C ASN A 201 -2.59 42.61 1.20
N GLU A 202 -2.95 41.46 0.62
CA GLU A 202 -3.99 41.38 -0.44
C GLU A 202 -5.37 40.89 0.04
N MET A 203 -5.66 40.96 1.34
CA MET A 203 -7.02 40.81 1.86
C MET A 203 -7.32 41.81 2.96
N VAL A 204 -7.53 43.07 2.55
CA VAL A 204 -8.30 44.03 3.34
C VAL A 204 -9.47 44.47 2.46
N ASP A 205 -10.52 43.64 2.43
CA ASP A 205 -11.86 44.15 2.12
C ASP A 205 -12.47 44.57 3.46
N GLU A 206 -12.63 45.88 3.63
CA GLU A 206 -13.40 46.48 4.71
C GLU A 206 -14.87 46.05 4.55
N ASP A 207 -15.37 45.19 5.45
CA ASP A 207 -16.82 45.02 5.63
C ASP A 207 -17.27 45.87 6.84
N PRO A 208 -18.10 46.91 6.62
CA PRO A 208 -18.64 47.73 7.69
C PRO A 208 -19.89 47.06 8.28
N GLU A 209 -19.94 47.02 9.62
CA GLU A 209 -21.10 46.66 10.46
C GLU A 209 -21.33 45.17 10.77
N GLY A 210 -20.96 44.75 11.98
CA GLY A 210 -21.37 43.46 12.56
C GLY A 210 -20.70 43.12 13.89
N ASP A 211 -21.41 43.41 14.98
CA ASP A 211 -21.19 43.20 16.43
C ASP A 211 -20.22 42.08 16.93
N PRO A 212 -19.43 42.30 18.02
CA PRO A 212 -18.39 41.39 18.48
C PRO A 212 -18.84 40.54 19.69
N GLU A 213 -18.94 39.21 19.52
CA GLU A 213 -18.83 38.29 20.66
C GLU A 213 -17.82 37.17 20.39
N SER A 214 -16.63 37.40 20.96
CA SER A 214 -15.65 36.45 21.52
C SER A 214 -15.38 35.13 20.77
N PHE A 215 -14.36 35.17 19.92
CA PHE A 215 -13.34 34.12 19.90
C PHE A 215 -11.98 34.81 20.04
N GLU A 216 -11.46 34.91 21.27
CA GLU A 216 -10.11 35.40 21.52
C GLU A 216 -9.10 34.38 20.95
N LEU A 217 -8.65 34.65 19.73
CA LEU A 217 -7.35 34.19 19.26
C LEU A 217 -6.32 34.95 20.08
N ILE A 218 -5.60 34.22 20.93
CA ILE A 218 -4.43 34.72 21.65
C ILE A 218 -3.45 35.26 20.61
N HIS A 219 -3.41 36.58 20.47
CA HIS A 219 -2.37 37.29 19.75
C HIS A 219 -1.06 37.05 20.47
N HIS A 220 -0.15 36.31 19.81
CA HIS A 220 1.22 36.13 20.25
C HIS A 220 2.06 37.35 19.85
N GLU A 221 1.63 38.54 20.28
CA GLU A 221 2.43 39.76 20.24
C GLU A 221 2.67 40.18 21.69
N ASP A 222 3.68 39.60 22.32
CA ASP A 222 4.35 40.15 23.52
C ASP A 222 5.48 39.20 23.95
N TYR A 223 6.52 39.06 23.12
CA TYR A 223 7.87 38.71 23.58
C TYR A 223 8.88 39.31 22.60
N VAL A 224 8.88 40.64 22.51
CA VAL A 224 10.02 41.39 22.00
C VAL A 224 10.37 42.47 23.02
N ASN A 225 11.43 42.22 23.77
CA ASN A 225 12.40 43.28 24.07
C ASN A 225 13.76 42.66 24.41
N PRO A 226 14.85 43.41 24.21
CA PRO A 226 15.92 42.99 23.33
C PRO A 226 17.19 42.80 24.15
N VAL A 227 17.81 41.63 24.02
CA VAL A 227 19.25 41.56 24.23
C VAL A 227 19.86 41.53 22.84
N ASP A 228 20.26 42.72 22.43
CA ASP A 228 21.11 43.00 21.31
C ASP A 228 22.43 42.20 21.45
N ASP A 229 22.50 41.06 20.78
CA ASP A 229 23.76 40.36 20.50
C ASP A 229 23.92 40.04 19.00
N GLY A 230 23.45 40.93 18.12
CA GLY A 230 24.04 41.16 16.80
C GLY A 230 24.30 39.96 15.86
N ALA A 231 23.67 38.80 16.05
CA ALA A 231 23.89 37.62 15.22
C ALA A 231 22.55 37.03 14.75
N SER A 232 22.05 37.55 13.62
CA SER A 232 21.03 36.88 12.83
C SER A 232 21.59 35.55 12.30
N HIS A 233 21.29 34.44 12.99
CA HIS A 233 21.57 33.09 12.49
C HIS A 233 20.53 32.69 11.42
N GLU A 234 20.49 33.45 10.32
CA GLU A 234 19.93 32.98 9.06
C GLU A 234 21.02 32.22 8.30
N HIS A 235 20.67 31.07 7.72
CA HIS A 235 21.61 30.25 6.96
C HIS A 235 22.25 31.03 5.80
N CYS A 236 23.59 30.99 5.72
CA CYS A 236 24.36 31.51 4.59
C CYS A 236 24.41 30.45 3.48
N ASP A 237 23.88 30.75 2.30
CA ASP A 237 23.84 29.85 1.14
C ASP A 237 25.16 29.80 0.33
N HIS A 238 26.22 30.42 0.86
CA HIS A 238 27.54 30.55 0.22
C HIS A 238 27.53 31.27 -1.14
N SER A 239 26.47 31.99 -1.49
CA SER A 239 26.43 32.80 -2.71
C SER A 239 27.17 34.14 -2.52
N ASP A 240 27.72 34.68 -3.61
CA ASP A 240 28.30 36.02 -3.63
C ASP A 240 27.27 37.10 -3.24
N ALA A 241 25.99 36.86 -3.55
CA ALA A 241 24.88 37.74 -3.22
C ALA A 241 24.66 37.83 -1.70
N THR A 242 24.64 36.69 -1.00
CA THR A 242 24.51 36.66 0.47
C THR A 242 25.74 37.26 1.15
N ARG A 243 26.96 37.01 0.61
CA ARG A 243 28.19 37.62 1.12
C ARG A 243 28.15 39.14 1.04
N ALA A 244 27.68 39.68 -0.08
CA ALA A 244 27.55 41.12 -0.28
C ALA A 244 26.46 41.73 0.63
N ALA A 245 25.30 41.09 0.73
CA ALA A 245 24.18 41.56 1.54
C ALA A 245 24.52 41.63 3.04
N LYS A 246 25.26 40.64 3.55
CA LYS A 246 25.68 40.58 4.97
C LYS A 246 27.03 41.26 5.23
N LYS A 247 27.60 41.96 4.23
CA LYS A 247 28.86 42.72 4.31
C LYS A 247 30.04 41.92 4.87
N CYS A 248 30.12 40.64 4.55
CA CYS A 248 31.20 39.79 5.02
C CYS A 248 32.51 40.11 4.27
N THR A 249 33.60 40.27 5.01
CA THR A 249 34.92 40.69 4.47
C THR A 249 35.90 39.53 4.26
N SER A 250 35.56 38.31 4.69
CA SER A 250 36.32 37.08 4.46
C SER A 250 35.76 36.25 3.31
N SER A 251 36.59 35.41 2.67
CA SER A 251 36.10 34.45 1.66
C SER A 251 35.20 33.39 2.32
N CYS A 252 34.22 32.87 1.57
CA CYS A 252 33.29 31.85 2.08
C CYS A 252 34.02 30.58 2.57
N ASP A 253 35.20 30.27 2.01
CA ASP A 253 36.04 29.14 2.41
C ASP A 253 36.71 29.31 3.79
N ALA A 254 36.81 30.54 4.30
CA ALA A 254 37.47 30.88 5.56
C ALA A 254 36.51 31.44 6.63
N CYS A 255 35.19 31.33 6.41
CA CYS A 255 34.18 31.91 7.30
C CYS A 255 34.00 31.06 8.59
N PRO A 256 34.05 31.68 9.80
CA PRO A 256 34.04 30.98 11.10
C PRO A 256 32.67 30.41 11.51
N HIS A 257 31.58 30.69 10.80
CA HIS A 257 30.35 29.89 10.89
C HIS A 257 30.57 28.60 10.11
N ALA A 258 31.45 27.76 10.66
CA ALA A 258 31.84 26.48 10.12
C ALA A 258 30.58 25.70 9.72
N THR A 259 30.57 25.31 8.45
CA THR A 259 29.73 24.28 7.84
C THR A 259 29.11 23.35 8.89
N PHE A 260 27.81 23.50 9.17
CA PHE A 260 27.04 22.42 9.75
C PHE A 260 26.96 21.33 8.67
N ARG A 261 28.02 20.50 8.54
CA ARG A 261 27.88 19.23 7.84
C ARG A 261 27.02 18.36 8.74
N ASP A 262 25.79 18.14 8.30
CA ASP A 262 24.93 17.10 8.82
C ASP A 262 25.76 15.79 8.83
N LEU A 263 25.92 15.17 10.01
CA LEU A 263 26.84 14.02 10.21
C LEU A 263 26.52 12.84 9.28
N GLU A 264 25.28 12.77 8.81
CA GLU A 264 24.79 11.83 7.81
C GLU A 264 25.38 12.03 6.40
N ASP A 265 25.69 13.27 6.01
CA ASP A 265 26.32 13.58 4.71
C ASP A 265 27.77 13.05 4.66
N LEU A 266 28.34 12.73 5.82
CA LEU A 266 29.65 12.08 5.95
C LEU A 266 29.58 10.55 5.82
N ILE A 267 28.39 9.94 5.78
CA ILE A 267 28.23 8.50 5.59
C ILE A 267 27.81 8.25 4.14
N PRO A 268 28.74 8.01 3.20
CA PRO A 268 28.38 7.73 1.82
C PRO A 268 27.61 6.41 1.72
N TYR A 269 26.65 6.37 0.81
CA TYR A 269 26.06 5.12 0.34
C TYR A 269 26.86 4.65 -0.87
N ASP A 270 27.35 3.42 -0.78
CA ASP A 270 28.02 2.73 -1.87
C ASP A 270 27.26 1.45 -2.16
N LYS A 271 26.85 1.25 -3.42
CA LYS A 271 26.16 0.04 -3.87
C LYS A 271 27.00 -1.22 -3.70
N GLY A 272 28.33 -1.10 -3.62
CA GLY A 272 29.24 -2.20 -3.29
C GLY A 272 29.01 -2.78 -1.89
N GLN A 273 28.35 -2.06 -0.98
CA GLN A 273 27.97 -2.54 0.36
C GLN A 273 26.69 -3.39 0.35
N ASP A 274 25.96 -3.40 -0.76
CA ASP A 274 24.70 -4.12 -0.82
C ASP A 274 24.95 -5.65 -0.78
N PRO A 275 24.02 -6.42 -0.20
CA PRO A 275 24.14 -7.87 -0.14
C PRO A 275 24.28 -8.52 -1.52
N MET A 276 25.22 -9.48 -1.63
CA MET A 276 25.43 -10.23 -2.87
C MET A 276 24.19 -11.04 -3.24
N ILE A 277 23.80 -10.96 -4.51
CA ILE A 277 22.74 -11.80 -5.07
C ILE A 277 23.38 -13.03 -5.69
N PRO A 278 23.02 -14.25 -5.27
CA PRO A 278 23.56 -15.46 -5.87
C PRO A 278 23.26 -15.53 -7.37
N SER A 279 24.26 -15.89 -8.18
CA SER A 279 24.16 -15.91 -9.64
C SER A 279 23.02 -16.79 -10.16
N PHE A 280 22.64 -17.84 -9.42
CA PHE A 280 21.54 -18.73 -9.81
C PHE A 280 20.19 -18.01 -9.93
N ILE A 281 20.01 -16.86 -9.27
CA ILE A 281 18.80 -16.04 -9.36
C ILE A 281 18.68 -15.42 -10.75
N ALA A 282 19.79 -14.91 -11.30
CA ALA A 282 19.82 -14.31 -12.64
C ALA A 282 19.65 -15.35 -13.76
N THR A 283 19.93 -16.63 -13.48
CA THR A 283 19.78 -17.74 -14.43
C THR A 283 18.62 -18.67 -14.08
N TYR A 284 17.78 -18.32 -13.10
CA TYR A 284 16.69 -19.18 -12.68
C TYR A 284 15.66 -19.31 -13.80
N THR A 285 15.21 -20.54 -14.03
CA THR A 285 14.14 -20.86 -14.97
C THR A 285 12.95 -21.38 -14.19
N PRO A 286 11.80 -20.71 -14.22
CA PRO A 286 10.60 -21.17 -13.54
C PRO A 286 10.20 -22.58 -13.96
N VAL A 287 9.74 -23.37 -12.99
CA VAL A 287 9.22 -24.73 -13.19
C VAL A 287 7.79 -24.82 -12.65
N PRO A 288 6.97 -25.74 -13.17
CA PRO A 288 5.67 -26.06 -12.56
C PRO A 288 5.88 -26.60 -11.13
N LEU A 289 5.10 -26.11 -10.17
CA LEU A 289 5.13 -26.60 -8.78
C LEU A 289 3.82 -27.16 -8.33
N HIS A 290 3.85 -28.29 -7.63
CA HIS A 290 2.68 -28.82 -6.96
C HIS A 290 3.08 -29.16 -5.53
N PHE A 291 2.35 -28.58 -4.58
CA PHE A 291 2.42 -28.94 -3.18
C PHE A 291 1.05 -29.40 -2.72
N GLU A 292 1.03 -30.45 -1.90
CA GLU A 292 -0.19 -31.02 -1.35
C GLU A 292 0.02 -31.32 0.12
N GLN A 293 -0.98 -31.02 0.93
CA GLN A 293 -0.97 -31.37 2.34
C GLN A 293 -2.38 -31.57 2.88
N THR A 294 -2.57 -32.70 3.57
CA THR A 294 -3.80 -32.98 4.30
C THR A 294 -3.67 -32.52 5.73
N ILE A 295 -4.57 -31.62 6.14
CA ILE A 295 -4.77 -31.24 7.53
C ILE A 295 -6.22 -31.62 7.85
N ASP A 296 -6.36 -32.76 8.52
CA ASP A 296 -7.61 -33.47 8.81
C ASP A 296 -8.87 -32.57 8.91
N PRO A 297 -9.92 -32.76 8.08
CA PRO A 297 -10.05 -33.69 6.94
C PRO A 297 -9.70 -33.05 5.59
N THR A 298 -9.18 -31.82 5.56
CA THR A 298 -9.05 -31.03 4.32
C THR A 298 -7.67 -31.20 3.69
N THR A 299 -7.63 -31.74 2.47
CA THR A 299 -6.45 -31.68 1.61
C THR A 299 -6.39 -30.34 0.89
N ARG A 300 -5.24 -29.68 0.96
CA ARG A 300 -5.00 -28.40 0.31
C ARG A 300 -3.85 -28.50 -0.67
N HIS A 301 -4.00 -27.84 -1.80
CA HIS A 301 -3.07 -27.88 -2.91
C HIS A 301 -2.60 -26.47 -3.27
N TRP A 302 -1.32 -26.34 -3.60
CA TRP A 302 -0.77 -25.17 -4.26
C TRP A 302 -0.15 -25.60 -5.59
N TYR A 303 -0.59 -24.97 -6.67
CA TYR A 303 -0.05 -25.14 -8.01
C TYR A 303 0.63 -23.85 -8.46
N ARG A 304 1.77 -23.95 -9.14
CA ARG A 304 2.28 -22.89 -10.02
C ARG A 304 2.25 -23.38 -11.45
N VAL A 305 1.54 -22.64 -12.30
CA VAL A 305 1.39 -22.94 -13.73
C VAL A 305 2.19 -21.93 -14.56
N LEU A 306 2.71 -22.40 -15.69
CA LEU A 306 3.51 -21.60 -16.63
C LEU A 306 2.78 -21.32 -17.96
N SER A 307 1.59 -21.89 -18.14
CA SER A 307 0.78 -21.74 -19.35
C SER A 307 -0.71 -21.87 -19.07
N LEU A 308 -1.55 -21.36 -19.98
CA LEU A 308 -2.99 -21.55 -19.94
C LEU A 308 -3.39 -23.03 -20.02
N THR A 309 -2.66 -23.84 -20.80
CA THR A 309 -2.91 -25.28 -20.89
C THR A 309 -2.72 -25.99 -19.54
N GLN A 310 -1.69 -25.64 -18.78
CA GLN A 310 -1.48 -26.20 -17.44
C GLN A 310 -2.55 -25.73 -16.45
N LEU A 311 -3.03 -24.49 -16.57
CA LEU A 311 -4.17 -24.02 -15.79
C LEU A 311 -5.41 -24.86 -16.09
N ASP A 312 -5.71 -25.11 -17.36
CA ASP A 312 -6.86 -25.91 -17.79
C ASP A 312 -6.76 -27.36 -17.26
N GLN A 313 -5.56 -27.95 -17.24
CA GLN A 313 -5.31 -29.27 -16.65
C GLN A 313 -5.63 -29.31 -15.16
N VAL A 314 -5.19 -28.30 -14.39
CA VAL A 314 -5.49 -28.21 -12.95
C VAL A 314 -6.99 -28.04 -12.74
N GLN A 315 -7.65 -27.16 -13.49
CA GLN A 315 -9.09 -26.93 -13.38
C GLN A 315 -9.92 -28.16 -13.80
N ALA A 316 -9.43 -28.99 -14.71
CA ALA A 316 -10.08 -30.25 -15.07
C ALA A 316 -9.90 -31.34 -14.00
N LYS A 317 -8.78 -31.32 -13.26
CA LYS A 317 -8.49 -32.29 -12.20
C LYS A 317 -9.28 -32.05 -10.91
N HIS A 318 -9.57 -30.80 -10.59
CA HIS A 318 -10.26 -30.42 -9.36
C HIS A 318 -11.70 -30.03 -9.63
N THR A 319 -12.65 -30.73 -9.04
CA THR A 319 -14.08 -30.37 -9.07
C THR A 319 -14.46 -29.27 -8.09
N ASP A 320 -13.58 -29.01 -7.10
CA ASP A 320 -13.73 -28.01 -6.05
C ASP A 320 -13.43 -26.58 -6.55
N ASP A 321 -13.75 -25.57 -5.72
CA ASP A 321 -13.46 -24.18 -6.04
C ASP A 321 -11.95 -23.90 -6.08
N VAL A 322 -11.50 -23.34 -7.21
CA VAL A 322 -10.09 -23.04 -7.50
C VAL A 322 -9.84 -21.55 -7.29
N MET A 323 -8.97 -21.21 -6.36
CA MET A 323 -8.53 -19.83 -6.16
C MET A 323 -7.32 -19.53 -7.04
N LEU A 324 -7.51 -18.64 -8.01
CA LEU A 324 -6.40 -18.04 -8.76
C LEU A 324 -5.62 -17.06 -7.88
N VAL A 325 -4.30 -17.18 -7.86
CA VAL A 325 -3.42 -16.38 -7.03
C VAL A 325 -2.51 -15.52 -7.90
N GLY A 326 -2.67 -14.21 -7.79
CA GLY A 326 -1.69 -13.21 -8.24
C GLY A 326 -0.80 -12.77 -7.07
N GLY A 327 -1.31 -11.90 -6.21
CA GLY A 327 -0.57 -11.34 -5.06
C GLY A 327 -1.01 -11.79 -3.66
N ARG A 328 -2.17 -12.46 -3.55
CA ARG A 328 -2.84 -12.86 -2.29
C ARG A 328 -3.04 -11.74 -1.25
N THR A 329 -3.03 -10.48 -1.67
CA THR A 329 -3.19 -9.34 -0.75
C THR A 329 -4.61 -9.20 -0.20
N SER A 330 -5.61 -9.74 -0.90
CA SER A 330 -7.02 -9.75 -0.48
C SER A 330 -7.23 -10.42 0.88
N ARG A 331 -6.41 -11.43 1.23
CA ARG A 331 -6.44 -12.11 2.55
C ARG A 331 -6.31 -11.12 3.72
N GLY A 332 -5.66 -9.98 3.54
CA GLY A 332 -5.56 -8.97 4.58
C GLY A 332 -6.89 -8.28 4.91
N VAL A 333 -7.76 -8.12 3.91
CA VAL A 333 -8.91 -7.19 3.98
C VAL A 333 -10.28 -7.83 3.77
N THR A 334 -10.36 -9.02 3.15
CA THR A 334 -11.67 -9.67 2.86
C THR A 334 -12.48 -10.02 4.12
N LYS A 335 -11.83 -10.14 5.28
CA LYS A 335 -12.49 -10.29 6.58
C LYS A 335 -13.44 -9.12 6.95
N TYR A 336 -13.30 -7.96 6.30
CA TYR A 336 -14.10 -6.77 6.56
C TYR A 336 -15.34 -6.63 5.66
N PHE A 337 -15.42 -7.40 4.57
CA PHE A 337 -16.41 -7.19 3.51
C PHE A 337 -17.34 -8.39 3.33
N ASN A 338 -17.42 -9.27 4.33
CA ASN A 338 -18.28 -10.46 4.31
C ASN A 338 -19.40 -10.38 5.36
N ASP A 339 -20.41 -11.23 5.21
CA ASP A 339 -21.60 -11.26 6.07
C ASP A 339 -21.31 -11.73 7.51
N THR A 340 -20.16 -12.36 7.73
CA THR A 340 -19.74 -12.89 9.04
C THR A 340 -18.83 -11.89 9.75
N ALA A 341 -19.44 -10.95 10.46
CA ALA A 341 -18.89 -10.00 11.45
C ALA A 341 -17.34 -9.97 11.67
N PRO A 342 -16.78 -8.77 11.88
CA PRO A 342 -15.71 -8.12 11.09
C PRO A 342 -14.29 -8.72 11.17
N TYR A 343 -14.11 -9.92 11.73
CA TYR A 343 -12.80 -10.53 11.93
C TYR A 343 -12.70 -11.98 11.44
N VAL A 344 -13.78 -12.55 10.91
CA VAL A 344 -13.75 -13.90 10.36
C VAL A 344 -13.26 -13.83 8.91
N GLN A 345 -12.15 -14.51 8.64
CA GLN A 345 -11.67 -14.68 7.28
C GLN A 345 -12.66 -15.57 6.51
N PRO A 346 -13.00 -15.22 5.25
CA PRO A 346 -13.78 -16.12 4.42
C PRO A 346 -13.13 -17.50 4.34
N PRO A 347 -13.93 -18.58 4.21
CA PRO A 347 -13.40 -19.90 3.94
C PRO A 347 -12.38 -19.85 2.80
N THR A 348 -11.20 -20.39 3.06
CA THR A 348 -10.13 -20.42 2.07
C THR A 348 -10.35 -21.62 1.17
N ALA A 349 -10.26 -21.42 -0.15
CA ALA A 349 -10.24 -22.51 -1.10
C ALA A 349 -9.20 -23.58 -0.71
N SER A 350 -9.50 -24.83 -1.06
CA SER A 350 -8.55 -25.92 -0.89
C SER A 350 -7.50 -25.93 -1.99
N ILE A 351 -7.80 -25.38 -3.17
CA ILE A 351 -6.94 -25.38 -4.34
C ILE A 351 -6.48 -23.96 -4.68
N PHE A 352 -5.18 -23.70 -4.61
CA PHE A 352 -4.57 -22.43 -5.01
C PHE A 352 -3.76 -22.62 -6.29
N VAL A 353 -3.90 -21.70 -7.25
CA VAL A 353 -3.15 -21.73 -8.51
C VAL A 353 -2.48 -20.38 -8.75
N ASP A 354 -1.16 -20.33 -8.60
CA ASP A 354 -0.31 -19.20 -8.96
C ASP A 354 -0.22 -19.07 -10.49
N ILE A 355 -0.78 -17.98 -11.00
CA ILE A 355 -0.88 -17.65 -12.43
C ILE A 355 0.15 -16.61 -12.88
N THR A 356 1.04 -16.17 -11.99
CA THR A 356 1.96 -15.04 -12.25
C THR A 356 3.02 -15.32 -13.32
N HIS A 357 3.19 -16.59 -13.68
CA HIS A 357 4.19 -17.04 -14.65
C HIS A 357 3.59 -17.33 -16.04
N ILE A 358 2.29 -17.12 -16.25
CA ILE A 358 1.66 -17.26 -17.57
C ILE A 358 1.97 -16.00 -18.41
N PRO A 359 2.72 -16.11 -19.53
CA PRO A 359 3.16 -14.95 -20.31
C PRO A 359 2.02 -14.04 -20.78
N GLU A 360 0.90 -14.61 -21.22
CA GLU A 360 -0.27 -13.90 -21.70
C GLU A 360 -0.91 -13.02 -20.61
N LEU A 361 -0.81 -13.44 -19.35
CA LEU A 361 -1.36 -12.69 -18.21
C LEU A 361 -0.38 -11.68 -17.63
N SER A 362 0.91 -11.75 -17.98
CA SER A 362 1.94 -10.83 -17.48
C SER A 362 2.35 -9.77 -18.50
N ALA A 363 1.79 -9.81 -19.70
CA ALA A 363 2.09 -8.87 -20.78
C ALA A 363 1.49 -7.47 -20.56
N VAL A 364 2.21 -6.45 -21.04
CA VAL A 364 1.73 -5.07 -21.15
C VAL A 364 2.03 -4.57 -22.56
N GLN A 365 1.02 -4.02 -23.22
CA GLN A 365 1.12 -3.49 -24.57
C GLN A 365 0.55 -2.07 -24.61
N ILE A 366 1.25 -1.16 -25.25
CA ILE A 366 0.79 0.21 -25.52
C ILE A 366 0.68 0.32 -27.04
N THR A 367 -0.52 0.60 -27.53
CA THR A 367 -0.79 0.91 -28.94
C THR A 367 -1.12 2.39 -29.10
N ASP A 368 -1.33 2.83 -30.33
CA ASP A 368 -1.74 4.21 -30.61
C ASP A 368 -3.13 4.54 -30.03
N SER A 369 -3.96 3.52 -29.76
CA SER A 369 -5.35 3.71 -29.35
C SER A 369 -5.67 3.21 -27.94
N ALA A 370 -4.81 2.39 -27.33
CA ALA A 370 -5.09 1.77 -26.03
C ALA A 370 -3.84 1.30 -25.27
N ILE A 371 -4.01 1.12 -23.96
CA ILE A 371 -3.10 0.35 -23.11
C ILE A 371 -3.78 -0.98 -22.78
N VAL A 372 -3.14 -2.11 -23.09
CA VAL A 372 -3.64 -3.46 -22.81
C VAL A 372 -2.74 -4.13 -21.77
N VAL A 373 -3.33 -4.62 -20.69
CA VAL A 373 -2.60 -5.10 -19.50
C VAL A 373 -3.12 -6.48 -19.11
N GLY A 374 -2.24 -7.48 -19.01
CA GLY A 374 -2.61 -8.85 -18.64
C GLY A 374 -3.01 -9.02 -17.18
N GLY A 375 -3.83 -10.03 -16.87
CA GLY A 375 -4.46 -10.27 -15.55
C GLY A 375 -3.52 -10.45 -14.34
N ALA A 376 -2.31 -10.92 -14.56
CA ALA A 376 -1.31 -11.13 -13.52
C ALA A 376 -0.44 -9.89 -13.24
N VAL A 377 -0.62 -8.80 -14.01
CA VAL A 377 0.13 -7.55 -13.81
C VAL A 377 -0.22 -6.90 -12.48
N THR A 378 0.80 -6.57 -11.70
CA THR A 378 0.64 -5.89 -10.41
C THR A 378 0.21 -4.43 -10.57
N LEU A 379 -0.42 -3.86 -9.54
CA LEU A 379 -0.78 -2.44 -9.52
C LEU A 379 0.45 -1.54 -9.66
N ALA A 380 1.61 -1.93 -9.15
CA ALA A 380 2.85 -1.18 -9.32
C ALA A 380 3.32 -1.13 -10.78
N VAL A 381 3.26 -2.25 -11.51
CA VAL A 381 3.62 -2.29 -12.94
C VAL A 381 2.59 -1.53 -13.78
N LEU A 382 1.29 -1.68 -13.47
CA LEU A 382 0.24 -0.86 -14.08
C LEU A 382 0.52 0.63 -13.86
N LEU A 383 0.76 1.05 -12.62
CA LEU A 383 1.04 2.45 -12.27
C LEU A 383 2.26 2.99 -13.03
N LYS A 384 3.35 2.23 -13.09
CA LYS A 384 4.56 2.62 -13.85
C LYS A 384 4.26 2.80 -15.35
N THR A 385 3.44 1.90 -15.91
CA THR A 385 2.99 1.98 -17.31
C THR A 385 2.17 3.26 -17.53
N LEU A 386 1.18 3.53 -16.68
CA LEU A 386 0.37 4.74 -16.76
C LEU A 386 1.23 6.00 -16.60
N GLN A 387 2.20 6.00 -15.68
CA GLN A 387 3.14 7.11 -15.51
C GLN A 387 3.99 7.37 -16.75
N SER A 388 4.43 6.33 -17.46
CA SER A 388 5.17 6.53 -18.72
C SER A 388 4.33 7.20 -19.81
N VAL A 389 3.04 6.86 -19.92
CA VAL A 389 2.10 7.43 -20.90
C VAL A 389 1.57 8.80 -20.43
N SER A 390 1.52 9.04 -19.13
CA SER A 390 1.02 10.29 -18.54
C SER A 390 1.76 11.54 -18.98
N LYS A 391 3.00 11.40 -19.48
CA LYS A 391 3.81 12.49 -20.04
C LYS A 391 3.18 13.10 -21.28
N THR A 392 2.41 12.32 -22.04
CA THR A 392 1.78 12.73 -23.30
C THR A 392 0.26 12.62 -23.28
N ASN A 393 -0.33 11.98 -22.26
CA ASN A 393 -1.78 11.85 -22.12
C ASN A 393 -2.26 12.29 -20.72
N ALA A 394 -2.94 13.45 -20.67
CA ALA A 394 -3.43 14.03 -19.42
C ALA A 394 -4.52 13.19 -18.73
N PHE A 395 -5.31 12.40 -19.48
CA PHE A 395 -6.35 11.56 -18.89
C PHE A 395 -5.74 10.34 -18.20
N VAL A 396 -4.71 9.74 -18.81
CA VAL A 396 -3.89 8.69 -18.19
C VAL A 396 -3.16 9.22 -16.96
N HIS A 397 -2.73 10.48 -16.97
CA HIS A 397 -2.15 11.13 -15.78
C HIS A 397 -3.13 11.14 -14.59
N VAL A 398 -4.41 11.47 -14.81
CA VAL A 398 -5.44 11.44 -13.77
C VAL A 398 -5.64 10.02 -13.21
N LEU A 399 -5.68 9.01 -14.08
CA LEU A 399 -5.72 7.61 -13.65
C LEU A 399 -4.50 7.22 -12.80
N ALA A 400 -3.30 7.58 -13.25
CA ALA A 400 -2.06 7.28 -12.53
C ALA A 400 -2.07 7.90 -11.12
N LEU A 401 -2.51 9.15 -10.99
CA LEU A 401 -2.63 9.82 -9.69
C LEU A 401 -3.65 9.15 -8.75
N HIS A 402 -4.76 8.64 -9.30
CA HIS A 402 -5.78 7.97 -8.49
C HIS A 402 -5.35 6.56 -8.08
N ILE A 403 -4.82 5.78 -9.02
CA ILE A 403 -4.30 4.42 -8.77
C ILE A 403 -3.10 4.46 -7.83
N GLY A 404 -2.29 5.52 -7.88
CA GLY A 404 -1.20 5.74 -6.94
C GLY A 404 -1.63 5.81 -5.46
N LYS A 405 -2.91 6.15 -5.19
CA LYS A 405 -3.49 6.23 -3.84
C LYS A 405 -4.12 4.92 -3.35
N ILE A 406 -4.02 3.86 -4.15
CA ILE A 406 -4.56 2.55 -3.81
C ILE A 406 -3.58 1.86 -2.88
N ALA A 407 -4.09 1.48 -1.69
CA ALA A 407 -3.34 0.80 -0.65
C ALA A 407 -2.01 1.51 -0.34
N ASN A 408 -0.90 0.77 -0.31
CA ASN A 408 0.45 1.27 -0.12
C ASN A 408 1.43 0.59 -1.10
N HIS A 409 2.65 1.08 -1.16
CA HIS A 409 3.71 0.64 -2.06
C HIS A 409 3.91 -0.89 -2.05
N GLN A 410 4.02 -1.48 -0.86
CA GLN A 410 4.22 -2.91 -0.67
C GLN A 410 3.03 -3.75 -1.17
N VAL A 411 1.81 -3.28 -0.92
CA VAL A 411 0.59 -3.92 -1.43
C VAL A 411 0.50 -3.78 -2.94
N ARG A 412 0.82 -2.62 -3.52
CA ARG A 412 0.81 -2.42 -4.98
C ARG A 412 1.86 -3.26 -5.70
N ASN A 413 2.99 -3.53 -5.05
CA ASN A 413 4.05 -4.40 -5.55
C ASN A 413 3.66 -5.89 -5.62
N ALA A 414 2.56 -6.30 -4.97
CA ALA A 414 2.10 -7.69 -4.97
C ALA A 414 0.70 -7.83 -5.58
N GLY A 415 -0.26 -7.00 -5.19
CA GLY A 415 -1.64 -7.06 -5.64
C GLY A 415 -1.78 -6.76 -7.13
N THR A 416 -2.58 -7.56 -7.83
CA THR A 416 -2.89 -7.39 -9.26
C THR A 416 -4.14 -6.55 -9.45
N TRP A 417 -4.26 -5.90 -10.61
CA TRP A 417 -5.50 -5.19 -10.96
C TRP A 417 -6.69 -6.16 -11.06
N ALA A 418 -6.45 -7.36 -11.61
CA ALA A 418 -7.48 -8.39 -11.77
C ALA A 418 -8.02 -8.86 -10.42
N GLY A 419 -7.12 -9.13 -9.46
CA GLY A 419 -7.52 -9.53 -8.11
C GLY A 419 -8.30 -8.43 -7.38
N ASN A 420 -8.00 -7.15 -7.64
CA ASN A 420 -8.74 -6.04 -7.06
C ASN A 420 -10.17 -5.95 -7.60
N ILE A 421 -10.36 -6.02 -8.92
CA ILE A 421 -11.70 -5.91 -9.52
C ILE A 421 -12.55 -7.15 -9.24
N GLU A 422 -11.94 -8.33 -9.15
CA GLU A 422 -12.64 -9.56 -8.78
C GLU A 422 -13.12 -9.48 -7.32
N MET A 423 -12.32 -8.92 -6.42
CA MET A 423 -12.73 -8.68 -5.04
C MET A 423 -13.93 -7.71 -4.96
N ALA A 424 -13.97 -6.67 -5.80
CA ALA A 424 -15.12 -5.76 -5.87
C ALA A 424 -16.37 -6.41 -6.46
N ARG A 425 -16.21 -7.39 -7.36
CA ARG A 425 -17.32 -8.18 -7.90
C ARG A 425 -17.90 -9.13 -6.85
N GLN A 426 -17.04 -9.83 -6.11
CA GLN A 426 -17.44 -10.78 -5.07
C GLN A 426 -18.02 -10.08 -3.84
N PHE A 427 -17.40 -8.98 -3.41
CA PHE A 427 -17.80 -8.23 -2.22
C PHE A 427 -18.26 -6.84 -2.64
N LYS A 428 -19.57 -6.68 -2.85
CA LYS A 428 -20.15 -5.42 -3.33
C LYS A 428 -19.89 -4.22 -2.42
N SER A 429 -19.72 -4.47 -1.11
CA SER A 429 -19.36 -3.46 -0.11
C SER A 429 -17.89 -3.04 -0.12
N PHE A 430 -17.03 -3.69 -0.92
CA PHE A 430 -15.62 -3.30 -1.05
C PHE A 430 -15.49 -1.97 -1.82
N PRO A 431 -15.03 -0.88 -1.19
CA PRO A 431 -14.96 0.44 -1.84
C PRO A 431 -13.71 0.53 -2.74
N SER A 432 -13.78 -0.08 -3.92
CA SER A 432 -12.65 -0.11 -4.85
C SER A 432 -12.47 1.21 -5.60
N ASP A 433 -11.39 1.93 -5.26
CA ASP A 433 -10.89 3.08 -6.03
C ASP A 433 -10.58 2.71 -7.49
N LEU A 434 -10.05 1.50 -7.74
CA LEU A 434 -9.72 1.05 -9.08
C LEU A 434 -10.99 0.88 -9.91
N VAL A 435 -12.01 0.19 -9.40
CA VAL A 435 -13.24 -0.06 -10.16
C VAL A 435 -13.95 1.25 -10.48
N THR A 436 -14.09 2.16 -9.50
CA THR A 436 -14.69 3.48 -9.74
C THR A 436 -13.95 4.20 -10.88
N ALA A 437 -12.62 4.25 -10.83
CA ALA A 437 -11.81 4.88 -11.86
C ALA A 437 -11.96 4.21 -13.24
N LEU A 438 -11.93 2.86 -13.29
CA LEU A 438 -12.02 2.10 -14.55
C LEU A 438 -13.40 2.22 -15.21
N VAL A 439 -14.49 2.17 -14.43
CA VAL A 439 -15.84 2.38 -14.95
C VAL A 439 -15.98 3.80 -15.49
N GLY A 440 -15.56 4.81 -14.72
CA GLY A 440 -15.63 6.20 -15.14
C GLY A 440 -14.73 6.54 -16.34
N TYR A 441 -13.63 5.83 -16.50
CA TYR A 441 -12.72 5.98 -17.65
C TYR A 441 -13.20 5.27 -18.91
N GLY A 442 -14.22 4.41 -18.83
CA GLY A 442 -14.67 3.62 -19.99
C GLY A 442 -13.78 2.43 -20.31
N ALA A 443 -13.10 1.84 -19.32
CA ALA A 443 -12.29 0.64 -19.51
C ALA A 443 -13.13 -0.60 -19.83
N SER A 444 -12.50 -1.60 -20.43
CA SER A 444 -13.08 -2.93 -20.69
C SER A 444 -12.13 -4.05 -20.28
N VAL A 445 -12.68 -5.24 -20.04
CA VAL A 445 -11.91 -6.43 -19.68
C VAL A 445 -12.24 -7.58 -20.64
N THR A 446 -11.24 -8.40 -20.95
CA THR A 446 -11.45 -9.68 -21.62
C THR A 446 -11.45 -10.78 -20.58
N VAL A 447 -12.56 -11.48 -20.43
CA VAL A 447 -12.74 -12.61 -19.52
C VAL A 447 -12.79 -13.92 -20.30
N ARG A 448 -12.28 -15.01 -19.71
CA ARG A 448 -12.50 -16.36 -20.21
C ARG A 448 -13.56 -17.04 -19.38
N LEU A 449 -14.76 -17.17 -19.97
CA LEU A 449 -15.81 -18.06 -19.50
C LEU A 449 -15.60 -19.42 -20.20
N SER A 450 -16.29 -19.65 -21.31
CA SER A 450 -15.97 -20.73 -22.27
C SER A 450 -14.98 -20.28 -23.34
N THR A 451 -15.14 -19.05 -23.83
CA THR A 451 -14.25 -18.41 -24.80
C THR A 451 -13.85 -17.00 -24.31
N PRO A 452 -12.71 -16.47 -24.76
CA PRO A 452 -12.34 -15.09 -24.49
C PRO A 452 -13.42 -14.12 -24.98
N THR A 453 -14.01 -13.37 -24.06
CA THR A 453 -15.14 -12.47 -24.32
C THR A 453 -14.83 -11.08 -23.76
N PRO A 454 -14.87 -10.00 -24.58
CA PRO A 454 -14.73 -8.64 -24.08
C PRO A 454 -16.02 -8.19 -23.39
N LEU A 455 -15.88 -7.58 -22.22
CA LEU A 455 -16.97 -7.01 -21.42
C LEU A 455 -16.61 -5.58 -21.00
N THR A 456 -17.63 -4.73 -20.89
CA THR A 456 -17.47 -3.46 -20.17
C THR A 456 -17.26 -3.74 -18.68
N MET A 457 -16.64 -2.81 -17.95
CA MET A 457 -16.50 -2.96 -16.49
C MET A 457 -17.84 -3.21 -15.80
N SER A 458 -18.90 -2.50 -16.18
CA SER A 458 -20.24 -2.71 -15.59
C SER A 458 -20.80 -4.09 -15.90
N ALA A 459 -20.62 -4.62 -17.12
CA ALA A 459 -21.06 -5.96 -17.48
C ALA A 459 -20.29 -7.04 -16.71
N PHE A 460 -18.98 -6.86 -16.51
CA PHE A 460 -18.17 -7.74 -15.68
C PHE A 460 -18.65 -7.76 -14.20
N LEU A 461 -18.88 -6.58 -13.61
CA LEU A 461 -19.37 -6.48 -12.23
C LEU A 461 -20.76 -7.08 -12.04
N ALA A 462 -21.57 -7.13 -13.10
CA ALA A 462 -22.92 -7.70 -13.10
C ALA A 462 -22.94 -9.23 -13.26
N LEU A 463 -21.79 -9.88 -13.52
CA LEU A 463 -21.73 -11.35 -13.61
C LEU A 463 -22.13 -11.98 -12.27
N THR A 464 -23.18 -12.82 -12.32
CA THR A 464 -23.75 -13.49 -11.14
C THR A 464 -23.08 -14.82 -10.81
N ASP A 465 -22.19 -15.31 -11.69
CA ASP A 465 -21.44 -16.55 -11.43
C ASP A 465 -20.57 -16.38 -10.19
N THR A 466 -20.70 -17.27 -9.22
CA THR A 466 -19.87 -17.27 -8.02
C THR A 466 -18.45 -17.73 -8.31
N LYS A 467 -18.23 -18.51 -9.38
CA LYS A 467 -16.88 -18.90 -9.80
C LYS A 467 -16.14 -17.70 -10.39
N ALA A 468 -14.91 -17.48 -9.94
CA ALA A 468 -14.07 -16.41 -10.45
C ALA A 468 -13.67 -16.70 -11.90
N PRO A 469 -14.09 -15.89 -12.88
CA PRO A 469 -13.65 -16.07 -14.26
C PRO A 469 -12.16 -15.72 -14.38
N LEU A 470 -11.47 -16.32 -15.35
CA LEU A 470 -10.10 -15.91 -15.65
C LEU A 470 -10.14 -14.54 -16.36
N LEU A 471 -9.61 -13.52 -15.72
CA LEU A 471 -9.38 -12.20 -16.29
C LEU A 471 -8.10 -12.23 -17.14
N ILE A 472 -8.25 -12.18 -18.47
CA ILE A 472 -7.13 -12.23 -19.41
C ILE A 472 -6.45 -10.87 -19.48
N SER A 473 -7.21 -9.81 -19.78
CA SER A 473 -6.65 -8.47 -20.00
C SER A 473 -7.62 -7.35 -19.63
N LEU A 474 -7.04 -6.21 -19.23
CA LEU A 474 -7.67 -4.91 -19.08
C LEU A 474 -7.28 -4.04 -20.27
N THR A 475 -8.25 -3.37 -20.89
CA THR A 475 -8.05 -2.43 -21.99
C THR A 475 -8.45 -1.03 -21.55
N LEU A 476 -7.50 -0.09 -21.62
CA LEU A 476 -7.69 1.33 -21.33
C LEU A 476 -7.61 2.13 -22.64
N PRO A 477 -8.71 2.72 -23.12
CA PRO A 477 -8.68 3.55 -24.33
C PRO A 477 -7.84 4.82 -24.13
N LEU A 478 -7.12 5.25 -25.15
CA LEU A 478 -6.37 6.51 -25.15
C LEU A 478 -7.23 7.63 -25.73
N TYR A 479 -7.63 8.56 -24.88
CA TYR A 479 -8.39 9.75 -25.28
C TYR A 479 -7.46 10.90 -25.66
N ALA A 480 -7.90 11.72 -26.62
CA ALA A 480 -7.23 12.95 -27.02
C ALA A 480 -8.27 14.04 -27.29
N ASP A 481 -7.94 15.28 -26.93
CA ASP A 481 -8.75 16.42 -27.36
C ASP A 481 -8.65 16.58 -28.88
N THR A 482 -9.76 17.02 -29.47
CA THR A 482 -9.83 17.33 -30.91
C THR A 482 -10.15 18.82 -31.08
N ALA A 483 -10.04 19.34 -32.30
CA ALA A 483 -10.41 20.73 -32.58
C ALA A 483 -11.87 21.06 -32.22
N THR A 484 -12.74 20.05 -32.13
CA THR A 484 -14.19 20.20 -31.92
C THR A 484 -14.68 19.70 -30.58
N LEU A 485 -13.91 18.83 -29.89
CA LEU A 485 -14.31 18.19 -28.63
C LEU A 485 -13.24 18.35 -27.56
N ARG A 486 -13.66 18.83 -26.39
CA ARG A 486 -12.86 18.95 -25.18
C ARG A 486 -13.32 17.93 -24.15
N HIS A 487 -12.40 17.12 -23.67
CA HIS A 487 -12.64 16.08 -22.69
C HIS A 487 -12.22 16.57 -21.30
N THR A 488 -12.97 16.19 -20.28
CA THR A 488 -12.64 16.43 -18.88
C THR A 488 -12.84 15.13 -18.12
N PHE A 489 -11.74 14.55 -17.63
CA PHE A 489 -11.77 13.39 -16.76
C PHE A 489 -11.21 13.75 -15.39
N ARG A 490 -11.96 13.42 -14.33
CA ARG A 490 -11.56 13.66 -12.94
C ARG A 490 -11.84 12.42 -12.11
N CYS A 491 -10.87 12.04 -11.28
CA CYS A 491 -11.06 11.10 -10.19
C CYS A 491 -10.95 11.81 -8.85
N HIS A 492 -11.87 11.50 -7.93
CA HIS A 492 -11.90 12.05 -6.58
C HIS A 492 -11.91 10.94 -5.54
N LYS A 493 -11.38 11.23 -4.35
CA LYS A 493 -11.33 10.32 -3.20
C LYS A 493 -11.34 11.14 -1.92
N VAL A 494 -12.26 10.80 -1.02
CA VAL A 494 -12.27 11.26 0.38
C VAL A 494 -12.18 10.02 1.26
N ALA A 495 -11.27 10.05 2.22
CA ALA A 495 -10.92 8.94 3.10
C ALA A 495 -10.42 9.49 4.44
N GLN A 496 -10.38 8.64 5.47
CA GLN A 496 -9.87 9.01 6.81
C GLN A 496 -8.45 9.60 6.76
N ARG A 497 -7.62 9.12 5.82
CA ARG A 497 -6.30 9.66 5.51
C ARG A 497 -6.03 9.53 4.00
N ARG A 498 -5.12 10.35 3.48
CA ARG A 498 -4.84 10.46 2.04
C ARG A 498 -4.40 9.15 1.37
N GLU A 499 -3.45 8.46 1.99
CA GLU A 499 -2.84 7.21 1.50
C GLU A 499 -3.16 6.05 2.43
N ASN A 500 -3.06 4.80 1.94
CA ASN A 500 -3.23 3.60 2.76
C ASN A 500 -4.56 3.60 3.57
N SER A 501 -5.64 4.05 2.93
CA SER A 501 -6.99 4.09 3.49
C SER A 501 -8.02 3.80 2.42
N HIS A 502 -9.04 3.04 2.78
CA HIS A 502 -10.24 2.91 1.97
C HIS A 502 -10.98 4.24 1.88
N ALA A 503 -11.64 4.47 0.75
CA ALA A 503 -12.45 5.65 0.53
C ALA A 503 -13.75 5.56 1.34
N HIS A 504 -14.20 6.69 1.89
CA HIS A 504 -15.59 6.85 2.31
C HIS A 504 -16.47 7.10 1.09
N VAL A 505 -16.01 7.97 0.20
CA VAL A 505 -16.61 8.24 -1.11
C VAL A 505 -15.47 8.44 -2.11
N ASN A 506 -15.57 7.78 -3.26
CA ASN A 506 -14.74 8.04 -4.43
C ASN A 506 -15.61 8.29 -5.65
N ALA A 507 -15.05 8.94 -6.67
CA ALA A 507 -15.77 9.21 -7.90
C ALA A 507 -14.85 9.23 -9.11
N ALA A 508 -15.41 8.92 -10.26
CA ALA A 508 -14.79 9.12 -11.56
C ALA A 508 -15.82 9.72 -12.50
N ILE A 509 -15.54 10.92 -12.98
CA ILE A 509 -16.45 11.70 -13.80
C ILE A 509 -15.72 12.06 -15.09
N PHE A 510 -16.30 11.62 -16.21
CA PHE A 510 -15.85 11.92 -17.57
C PHE A 510 -16.93 12.74 -18.26
N VAL A 511 -16.58 13.90 -18.79
CA VAL A 511 -17.49 14.74 -19.59
C VAL A 511 -16.79 15.16 -20.88
N VAL A 512 -17.49 15.07 -22.00
CA VAL A 512 -17.03 15.56 -23.31
C VAL A 512 -17.94 16.68 -23.76
N VAL A 513 -17.37 17.84 -24.07
CA VAL A 513 -18.12 18.98 -24.58
C VAL A 513 -17.63 19.39 -25.96
N ASN A 514 -18.54 19.96 -26.76
CA ASN A 514 -18.17 20.58 -28.03
C ASN A 514 -17.65 22.03 -27.84
N ALA A 515 -17.32 22.70 -28.95
CA ALA A 515 -16.84 24.07 -28.97
C ALA A 515 -17.81 25.10 -28.34
N THR A 516 -19.11 24.81 -28.27
CA THR A 516 -20.15 25.66 -27.64
C THR A 516 -20.48 25.23 -26.21
N ASN A 517 -19.63 24.42 -25.57
CA ASN A 517 -19.85 23.84 -24.24
C ASN A 517 -21.11 22.98 -24.09
N VAL A 518 -21.60 22.38 -25.19
CA VAL A 518 -22.68 21.38 -25.14
C VAL A 518 -22.07 20.03 -24.79
N VAL A 519 -22.64 19.34 -23.80
CA VAL A 519 -22.21 17.98 -23.44
C VAL A 519 -22.64 16.99 -24.53
N THR A 520 -21.66 16.28 -25.07
CA THR A 520 -21.83 15.28 -26.15
C THR A 520 -21.73 13.85 -25.65
N ALA A 521 -21.03 13.63 -24.54
CA ALA A 521 -20.97 12.34 -23.84
C ALA A 521 -20.60 12.58 -22.37
N SER A 522 -21.05 11.68 -21.49
CA SER A 522 -20.62 11.67 -20.10
C SER A 522 -20.60 10.26 -19.50
N THR A 523 -19.81 10.08 -18.46
CA THR A 523 -19.84 8.91 -17.58
C THR A 523 -19.63 9.38 -16.16
N ILE A 524 -20.58 9.13 -15.27
CA ILE A 524 -20.62 9.68 -13.92
C ILE A 524 -20.74 8.52 -12.93
N VAL A 525 -19.67 8.27 -12.17
CA VAL A 525 -19.59 7.11 -11.28
C VAL A 525 -19.18 7.55 -9.88
N PHE A 526 -19.88 7.05 -8.87
CA PHE A 526 -19.57 7.23 -7.46
C PHE A 526 -19.48 5.87 -6.76
N GLY A 527 -18.46 5.66 -5.92
CA GLY A 527 -18.35 4.50 -5.05
C GLY A 527 -18.51 4.89 -3.58
N GLY A 528 -19.01 3.95 -2.76
CA GLY A 528 -19.26 4.19 -1.34
C GLY A 528 -20.59 4.90 -1.05
N VAL A 529 -21.49 5.02 -2.03
CA VAL A 529 -22.70 5.85 -1.94
C VAL A 529 -24.01 5.13 -2.26
N GLY A 530 -23.96 3.95 -2.88
CA GLY A 530 -25.15 3.14 -3.09
C GLY A 530 -25.63 2.47 -1.80
N PRO A 531 -26.71 1.67 -1.87
CA PRO A 531 -27.09 0.76 -0.78
C PRO A 531 -25.89 -0.10 -0.38
N ASP A 532 -25.68 -0.31 0.93
CA ASP A 532 -24.52 -1.06 1.47
C ASP A 532 -23.15 -0.55 0.96
N ASP A 533 -23.04 0.77 0.75
CA ASP A 533 -21.83 1.45 0.29
C ASP A 533 -21.33 1.00 -1.10
N THR A 534 -22.25 0.52 -1.93
CA THR A 534 -21.95 0.04 -3.29
C THR A 534 -21.61 1.17 -4.27
N LEU A 535 -21.10 0.78 -5.44
CA LEU A 535 -20.86 1.65 -6.58
C LEU A 535 -22.15 1.96 -7.33
N VAL A 536 -22.33 3.22 -7.72
CA VAL A 536 -23.45 3.72 -8.50
C VAL A 536 -22.91 4.41 -9.75
N ARG A 537 -23.39 3.98 -10.93
CA ARG A 537 -23.24 4.73 -12.17
C ARG A 537 -24.52 5.56 -12.37
N CYS A 538 -24.37 6.88 -12.38
CA CYS A 538 -25.46 7.85 -12.36
C CYS A 538 -26.04 8.09 -13.76
N THR A 539 -26.64 7.06 -14.35
CA THR A 539 -27.18 7.09 -15.73
C THR A 539 -28.32 8.08 -15.93
N GLN A 540 -29.14 8.35 -14.90
CA GLN A 540 -30.20 9.38 -15.00
C GLN A 540 -29.57 10.76 -15.09
N THR A 541 -28.52 11.01 -14.33
CA THR A 541 -27.72 12.24 -14.40
C THR A 541 -26.99 12.36 -15.74
N GLU A 542 -26.39 11.27 -16.24
CA GLU A 542 -25.74 11.22 -17.56
C GLU A 542 -26.73 11.63 -18.67
N ASN A 543 -27.96 11.09 -18.62
CA ASN A 543 -29.02 11.44 -19.58
C ASN A 543 -29.52 12.89 -19.42
N ALA A 544 -29.60 13.39 -18.18
CA ALA A 544 -30.09 14.74 -17.91
C ALA A 544 -29.12 15.84 -18.36
N ILE A 545 -27.81 15.57 -18.35
CA ILE A 545 -26.79 16.52 -18.80
C ILE A 545 -26.48 16.40 -20.30
N GLN A 546 -26.82 15.26 -20.94
CA GLN A 546 -26.64 15.05 -22.37
C GLN A 546 -27.31 16.17 -23.18
N ASP A 547 -26.60 16.64 -24.21
CA ASP A 547 -27.01 17.71 -25.13
C ASP A 547 -27.34 19.06 -24.44
N GLN A 548 -27.00 19.23 -23.16
CA GLN A 548 -27.13 20.50 -22.45
C GLN A 548 -25.87 21.36 -22.60
N VAL A 549 -26.06 22.67 -22.75
CA VAL A 549 -24.96 23.66 -22.61
C VAL A 549 -24.60 23.75 -21.12
N LEU A 550 -23.32 23.69 -20.78
CA LEU A 550 -22.84 23.90 -19.40
C LEU A 550 -23.04 25.37 -18.97
N THR A 551 -24.05 25.60 -18.13
CA THR A 551 -24.41 26.89 -17.52
C THR A 551 -24.74 26.67 -16.05
N THR A 552 -24.73 27.71 -15.22
CA THR A 552 -25.11 27.57 -13.80
C THR A 552 -26.49 26.92 -13.62
N ALA A 553 -27.47 27.29 -14.46
CA ALA A 553 -28.83 26.75 -14.39
C ALA A 553 -28.92 25.26 -14.78
N SER A 554 -28.24 24.86 -15.86
CA SER A 554 -28.21 23.45 -16.26
C SER A 554 -27.45 22.59 -15.24
N LEU A 555 -26.34 23.11 -14.71
CA LEU A 555 -25.57 22.43 -13.67
C LEU A 555 -26.35 22.22 -12.38
N GLN A 556 -27.12 23.23 -11.93
CA GLN A 556 -27.99 23.09 -10.75
C GLN A 556 -29.05 22.02 -10.98
N ARG A 557 -29.74 22.06 -12.13
CA ARG A 557 -30.76 21.05 -12.46
C ARG A 557 -30.18 19.64 -12.48
N THR A 558 -29.01 19.44 -13.08
CA THR A 558 -28.34 18.13 -13.11
C THR A 558 -27.82 17.71 -11.75
N LEU A 559 -27.44 18.65 -10.88
CA LEU A 559 -27.06 18.36 -9.50
C LEU A 559 -28.27 17.88 -8.67
N ASP A 560 -29.45 18.43 -8.90
CA ASP A 560 -30.69 17.97 -8.27
C ASP A 560 -31.02 16.54 -8.70
N VAL A 561 -30.88 16.23 -10.00
CA VAL A 561 -31.00 14.85 -10.52
C VAL A 561 -29.98 13.93 -9.87
N LEU A 562 -28.71 14.32 -9.80
CA LEU A 562 -27.64 13.53 -9.16
C LEU A 562 -27.94 13.25 -7.69
N THR A 563 -28.37 14.27 -6.96
CA THR A 563 -28.67 14.15 -5.52
C THR A 563 -29.83 13.18 -5.30
N ASN A 564 -30.85 13.22 -6.15
CA ASN A 564 -32.00 12.30 -6.10
C ASN A 564 -31.66 10.89 -6.61
N GLU A 565 -30.75 10.76 -7.58
CA GLU A 565 -30.35 9.46 -8.11
C GLU A 565 -29.47 8.70 -7.11
N VAL A 566 -28.54 9.39 -6.44
CA VAL A 566 -27.70 8.79 -5.40
C VAL A 566 -28.50 8.59 -4.10
N ASN A 567 -29.30 9.59 -3.69
CA ASN A 567 -30.20 9.56 -2.53
C ASN A 567 -29.60 8.88 -1.27
N ASN A 568 -28.34 9.20 -0.94
CA ASN A 568 -27.68 8.60 0.21
C ASN A 568 -28.16 9.26 1.52
N PRO A 569 -28.60 8.48 2.53
CA PRO A 569 -29.11 9.03 3.78
C PRO A 569 -28.02 9.64 4.69
N ASP A 570 -26.74 9.32 4.45
CA ASP A 570 -25.62 9.92 5.18
C ASP A 570 -25.37 11.36 4.67
N PRO A 571 -25.57 12.39 5.52
CA PRO A 571 -25.41 13.79 5.12
C PRO A 571 -23.97 14.14 4.71
N PHE A 572 -22.97 13.47 5.30
CA PHE A 572 -21.57 13.66 4.91
C PHE A 572 -21.33 13.14 3.49
N LYS A 573 -21.75 11.91 3.20
CA LYS A 573 -21.60 11.32 1.86
C LYS A 573 -22.35 12.11 0.80
N GLY A 574 -23.58 12.53 1.09
CA GLY A 574 -24.36 13.39 0.21
C GLY A 574 -23.67 14.74 -0.08
N SER A 575 -23.03 15.34 0.93
CA SER A 575 -22.21 16.55 0.74
C SER A 575 -20.99 16.32 -0.14
N VAL A 576 -20.28 15.20 0.05
CA VAL A 576 -19.10 14.84 -0.75
C VAL A 576 -19.48 14.60 -2.22
N VAL A 577 -20.61 13.95 -2.50
CA VAL A 577 -21.12 13.76 -3.87
C VAL A 577 -21.29 15.10 -4.60
N ARG A 578 -21.99 16.04 -3.95
CA ARG A 578 -22.19 17.40 -4.48
C ARG A 578 -20.87 18.14 -4.70
N THR A 579 -19.92 17.97 -3.78
CA THR A 579 -18.58 18.57 -3.88
C THR A 579 -17.81 18.03 -5.07
N PHE A 580 -17.75 16.72 -5.27
CA PHE A 580 -17.04 16.11 -6.40
C PHE A 580 -17.64 16.49 -7.75
N TRP A 581 -18.98 16.56 -7.82
CA TRP A 581 -19.68 17.11 -8.97
C TRP A 581 -19.21 18.55 -9.27
N TYR A 582 -19.32 19.42 -8.27
CA TYR A 582 -18.95 20.84 -8.39
C TYR A 582 -17.50 21.04 -8.84
N LYS A 583 -16.54 20.38 -8.19
CA LYS A 583 -15.11 20.45 -8.56
C LYS A 583 -14.85 20.01 -10.01
N THR A 584 -15.57 18.97 -10.48
CA THR A 584 -15.45 18.51 -11.86
C THR A 584 -16.02 19.52 -12.83
N MET A 585 -17.21 20.08 -12.54
CA MET A 585 -17.86 21.03 -13.43
C MET A 585 -17.10 22.35 -13.56
N LEU A 586 -16.44 22.83 -12.50
CA LEU A 586 -15.54 23.99 -12.59
C LEU A 586 -14.37 23.75 -13.56
N LYS A 587 -13.88 22.51 -13.67
CA LYS A 587 -12.87 22.13 -14.67
C LYS A 587 -13.48 21.96 -16.06
N ALA A 588 -14.66 21.36 -16.14
CA ALA A 588 -15.35 21.08 -17.40
C ALA A 588 -15.92 22.35 -18.04
N ALA A 589 -16.22 23.42 -17.29
CA ALA A 589 -16.66 24.71 -17.80
C ALA A 589 -15.84 25.85 -17.17
N PRO A 590 -14.61 26.11 -17.67
CA PRO A 590 -13.72 27.13 -17.11
C PRO A 590 -14.33 28.54 -17.09
N SER A 591 -15.26 28.84 -18.01
CA SER A 591 -16.00 30.11 -18.05
C SER A 591 -16.90 30.34 -16.83
N LEU A 592 -17.24 29.30 -16.08
CA LEU A 592 -18.00 29.39 -14.84
C LEU A 592 -17.09 29.53 -13.60
N SER A 593 -15.77 29.38 -13.77
CA SER A 593 -14.80 29.51 -12.67
C SER A 593 -14.38 30.97 -12.51
N SER A 594 -14.75 31.59 -11.39
CA SER A 594 -14.24 32.91 -10.98
C SER A 594 -12.86 32.79 -10.30
N ALA A 595 -12.19 33.92 -10.06
CA ALA A 595 -10.94 33.95 -9.29
C ALA A 595 -11.10 33.27 -7.90
N ALA A 596 -12.20 33.55 -7.20
CA ALA A 596 -12.52 32.95 -5.91
C ALA A 596 -12.72 31.43 -5.98
N LEU A 597 -13.31 30.92 -7.08
CA LEU A 597 -13.64 29.49 -7.23
C LEU A 597 -12.50 28.66 -7.83
N LYS A 598 -11.47 29.31 -8.37
CA LYS A 598 -10.36 28.64 -9.06
C LYS A 598 -9.61 27.65 -8.16
N SER A 599 -9.50 27.95 -6.86
CA SER A 599 -8.88 27.07 -5.86
C SER A 599 -9.63 25.73 -5.72
N GLY A 600 -10.95 25.71 -5.93
CA GLY A 600 -11.79 24.52 -5.87
C GLY A 600 -11.51 23.48 -6.97
N VAL A 601 -10.82 23.85 -8.06
CA VAL A 601 -10.46 22.90 -9.14
C VAL A 601 -9.28 22.02 -8.75
N ASN A 602 -8.36 22.54 -7.93
CA ASN A 602 -7.12 21.86 -7.61
C ASN A 602 -7.33 20.83 -6.49
N GLU A 603 -6.56 19.74 -6.53
CA GLU A 603 -6.43 18.85 -5.38
C GLU A 603 -5.32 19.39 -4.49
N LEU A 604 -5.52 19.41 -3.16
CA LEU A 604 -4.54 19.95 -2.22
C LEU A 604 -3.20 19.20 -2.36
N PRO A 605 -2.13 19.87 -2.83
CA PRO A 605 -0.83 19.23 -2.99
C PRO A 605 -0.22 18.93 -1.62
N ARG A 606 0.38 17.74 -1.46
CA ARG A 606 1.22 17.44 -0.30
C ARG A 606 2.63 17.94 -0.63
N ARG A 607 3.15 18.88 0.15
CA ARG A 607 4.55 19.31 0.06
C ARG A 607 5.45 18.28 0.73
N VAL A 608 6.74 18.29 0.37
CA VAL A 608 7.77 17.52 1.07
C VAL A 608 7.83 18.01 2.52
N SER A 609 7.91 17.07 3.45
CA SER A 609 7.95 17.31 4.89
C SER A 609 9.33 17.83 5.30
N GLY A 610 9.35 18.88 6.11
CA GLY A 610 10.55 19.44 6.71
C GLY A 610 10.33 19.81 8.18
N GLY A 611 11.40 20.10 8.91
CA GLY A 611 11.32 20.58 10.28
C GLY A 611 12.69 20.85 10.89
N GLN A 612 12.72 21.78 11.85
CA GLN A 612 13.92 22.18 12.58
C GLN A 612 13.77 21.82 14.06
N GLN A 613 14.88 21.49 14.73
CA GLN A 613 14.95 21.43 16.19
C GLN A 613 16.09 22.31 16.66
N VAL A 614 15.86 23.02 17.76
CA VAL A 614 16.87 23.77 18.49
C VAL A 614 16.95 23.15 19.89
N ILE A 615 18.12 22.66 20.26
CA ILE A 615 18.37 22.03 21.55
C ILE A 615 19.55 22.77 22.19
N PRO A 616 19.38 23.38 23.38
CA PRO A 616 20.50 24.00 24.09
C PRO A 616 21.48 22.92 24.56
N THR A 617 22.77 23.15 24.34
CA THR A 617 23.84 22.23 24.78
C THR A 617 24.60 22.80 25.97
N HIS A 618 24.73 22.01 27.05
CA HIS A 618 25.49 22.40 28.24
C HIS A 618 26.71 21.50 28.39
N LYS A 619 27.91 22.01 28.07
CA LYS A 619 29.16 21.23 28.09
C LYS A 619 29.60 20.84 29.51
N ASP A 620 29.30 21.69 30.49
CA ASP A 620 29.76 21.52 31.87
C ASP A 620 29.06 20.37 32.61
N SER A 621 27.92 19.89 32.10
CA SER A 621 27.16 18.77 32.67
C SER A 621 27.32 17.45 31.91
N ALA A 622 28.25 17.37 30.95
CA ALA A 622 28.42 16.18 30.12
C ALA A 622 28.61 14.90 30.96
N PRO A 623 27.93 13.77 30.62
CA PRO A 623 27.12 13.55 29.42
C PRO A 623 25.66 14.07 29.50
N VAL A 624 25.22 14.62 30.63
CA VAL A 624 23.87 15.15 30.80
C VAL A 624 23.69 16.39 29.91
N GLY A 625 22.69 16.36 29.03
CA GLY A 625 22.45 17.40 28.01
C GLY A 625 23.06 17.10 26.64
N ASN A 626 23.90 16.06 26.51
CA ASN A 626 24.37 15.61 25.21
C ASN A 626 23.28 14.83 24.48
N ALA A 627 23.16 15.03 23.17
CA ALA A 627 22.29 14.24 22.30
C ALA A 627 22.95 12.87 22.04
N ILE A 628 22.79 11.94 22.99
CA ILE A 628 23.34 10.59 22.87
C ILE A 628 22.30 9.69 22.20
N PRO A 629 22.65 9.01 21.09
CA PRO A 629 21.75 8.03 20.49
C PRO A 629 21.38 6.94 21.50
N LYS A 630 20.16 6.40 21.38
CA LYS A 630 19.70 5.30 22.25
C LYS A 630 20.73 4.17 22.25
N LEU A 631 21.11 3.66 23.43
CA LEU A 631 22.16 2.64 23.57
C LEU A 631 21.89 1.37 22.72
N SER A 632 20.63 0.99 22.58
CA SER A 632 20.22 -0.17 21.77
C SER A 632 19.98 0.13 20.29
N SER A 633 20.23 1.35 19.82
CA SER A 633 19.94 1.79 18.44
C SER A 633 20.54 0.89 17.37
N ASN A 634 21.81 0.49 17.54
CA ASN A 634 22.47 -0.44 16.62
C ASN A 634 21.75 -1.79 16.51
N LEU A 635 21.24 -2.34 17.62
CA LEU A 635 20.48 -3.59 17.62
C LEU A 635 19.07 -3.43 17.06
N LEU A 636 18.43 -2.28 17.32
CA LEU A 636 17.09 -2.00 16.81
C LEU A 636 17.10 -1.84 15.28
N VAL A 637 18.12 -1.18 14.74
CA VAL A 637 18.21 -0.88 13.30
C VAL A 637 18.64 -2.07 12.46
N SER A 638 19.36 -3.03 13.04
CA SER A 638 19.75 -4.28 12.39
C SER A 638 18.72 -5.41 12.57
N GLY A 639 17.69 -5.20 13.39
CA GLY A 639 16.71 -6.25 13.72
C GLY A 639 17.22 -7.27 14.75
N GLU A 640 18.40 -7.07 15.34
CA GLU A 640 19.00 -7.96 16.35
C GLU A 640 18.36 -7.79 17.73
N ALA A 641 17.70 -6.66 18.00
CA ALA A 641 16.94 -6.46 19.23
C ALA A 641 15.79 -7.47 19.35
N LYS A 642 15.76 -8.17 20.49
CA LYS A 642 14.78 -9.22 20.80
C LYS A 642 13.57 -8.67 21.54
N TYR A 643 12.40 -8.87 20.96
CA TYR A 643 11.11 -8.68 21.62
C TYR A 643 10.57 -10.03 22.11
N VAL A 644 9.48 -10.01 22.89
CA VAL A 644 8.88 -11.23 23.46
C VAL A 644 8.62 -12.31 22.40
N ALA A 645 8.03 -11.93 21.27
CA ALA A 645 7.73 -12.87 20.18
C ALA A 645 8.97 -13.33 19.37
N ASP A 646 10.15 -12.74 19.62
CA ASP A 646 11.40 -13.11 18.95
C ASP A 646 12.21 -14.14 19.76
N MET A 647 11.76 -14.46 20.97
CA MET A 647 12.38 -15.49 21.79
C MET A 647 12.17 -16.87 21.14
N PRO A 648 13.19 -17.74 21.15
CA PRO A 648 13.03 -19.10 20.64
C PRO A 648 11.98 -19.85 21.46
N PRO A 649 11.12 -20.66 20.82
CA PRO A 649 10.17 -21.48 21.55
C PRO A 649 10.91 -22.49 22.43
N ILE A 650 10.48 -22.60 23.69
CA ILE A 650 10.98 -23.63 24.61
C ILE A 650 10.27 -24.96 24.35
N PRO A 651 10.92 -26.13 24.55
CA PRO A 651 10.25 -27.42 24.43
C PRO A 651 8.99 -27.49 25.30
N GLY A 652 7.87 -27.88 24.70
CA GLY A 652 6.56 -27.94 25.37
C GLY A 652 5.80 -26.61 25.44
N LEU A 653 6.30 -25.52 24.83
CA LEU A 653 5.55 -24.27 24.73
C LEU A 653 4.22 -24.48 23.97
N LEU A 654 3.12 -24.05 24.58
CA LEU A 654 1.80 -24.03 23.98
C LEU A 654 1.44 -22.62 23.49
N TYR A 655 0.54 -22.56 22.51
CA TYR A 655 -0.05 -21.30 22.02
C TYR A 655 -1.49 -21.20 22.52
N GLY A 656 -1.86 -20.02 23.03
CA GLY A 656 -3.24 -19.72 23.44
C GLY A 656 -3.94 -18.81 22.44
N ALA A 657 -5.23 -19.04 22.24
CA ALA A 657 -6.12 -18.14 21.49
C ALA A 657 -7.29 -17.75 22.38
N LEU A 658 -7.61 -16.45 22.42
CA LEU A 658 -8.74 -15.93 23.20
C LEU A 658 -10.01 -15.95 22.35
N VAL A 659 -11.13 -16.39 22.96
CA VAL A 659 -12.46 -16.33 22.37
C VAL A 659 -13.22 -15.18 23.02
N PHE A 660 -13.63 -14.20 22.22
CA PHE A 660 -14.31 -12.99 22.70
C PHE A 660 -15.82 -13.07 22.47
N SER A 661 -16.60 -12.37 23.30
CA SER A 661 -18.03 -12.20 23.06
C SER A 661 -18.28 -11.49 21.73
N THR A 662 -19.20 -12.03 20.93
CA THR A 662 -19.68 -11.39 19.70
C THR A 662 -20.93 -10.54 19.92
N GLN A 663 -21.41 -10.44 21.16
CA GLN A 663 -22.66 -9.77 21.53
C GLN A 663 -22.39 -8.72 22.62
N ALA A 664 -22.97 -7.52 22.43
CA ALA A 664 -23.11 -6.51 23.49
C ALA A 664 -23.98 -7.09 24.63
N PRO A 665 -23.87 -6.61 25.88
CA PRO A 665 -23.98 -7.40 27.10
C PRO A 665 -25.11 -8.45 27.11
N LYS A 666 -24.70 -9.73 27.09
CA LYS A 666 -25.56 -10.92 27.23
C LYS A 666 -25.05 -11.82 28.35
N ARG A 667 -25.92 -12.70 28.84
CA ARG A 667 -25.56 -13.79 29.76
C ARG A 667 -25.09 -15.01 28.94
N VAL A 668 -23.95 -15.58 29.30
CA VAL A 668 -23.48 -16.85 28.73
C VAL A 668 -24.24 -17.98 29.41
N LEU A 669 -25.10 -18.69 28.69
CA LEU A 669 -25.86 -19.80 29.27
C LEU A 669 -25.09 -21.12 29.22
N GLN A 670 -24.25 -21.29 28.21
CA GLN A 670 -23.48 -22.51 27.97
C GLN A 670 -22.27 -22.17 27.10
N ILE A 671 -21.19 -22.93 27.28
CA ILE A 671 -20.04 -22.98 26.36
C ILE A 671 -19.98 -24.43 25.83
N ASP A 672 -20.10 -24.61 24.51
CA ASP A 672 -19.85 -25.89 23.85
C ASP A 672 -18.49 -25.82 23.16
N ASP A 673 -17.51 -26.50 23.75
CA ASP A 673 -16.13 -26.56 23.28
C ASP A 673 -15.77 -27.90 22.62
N ALA A 674 -16.75 -28.80 22.42
CA ALA A 674 -16.51 -30.16 21.96
C ALA A 674 -15.86 -30.20 20.57
N ALA A 675 -16.24 -29.26 19.69
CA ALA A 675 -15.62 -29.12 18.38
C ALA A 675 -14.15 -28.67 18.50
N ALA A 676 -13.85 -27.70 19.36
CA ALA A 676 -12.50 -27.19 19.58
C ALA A 676 -11.58 -28.28 20.16
N ARG A 677 -12.05 -29.05 21.14
CA ARG A 677 -11.28 -30.16 21.74
C ARG A 677 -10.96 -31.29 20.77
N ARG A 678 -11.76 -31.47 19.72
CA ARG A 678 -11.49 -32.46 18.65
C ARG A 678 -10.46 -31.96 17.63
N MET A 679 -10.13 -30.67 17.61
CA MET A 679 -9.20 -30.14 16.62
C MET A 679 -7.77 -30.65 16.91
N PRO A 680 -7.04 -31.13 15.87
CA PRO A 680 -5.67 -31.58 16.04
C PRO A 680 -4.77 -30.50 16.65
N GLY A 681 -3.98 -30.89 17.66
CA GLY A 681 -3.04 -30.00 18.35
C GLY A 681 -3.64 -29.13 19.45
N VAL A 682 -4.96 -29.15 19.66
CA VAL A 682 -5.58 -28.53 20.85
C VAL A 682 -5.25 -29.37 22.08
N VAL A 683 -4.65 -28.74 23.08
CA VAL A 683 -4.32 -29.37 24.37
C VAL A 683 -5.48 -29.22 25.35
N ASP A 684 -6.05 -28.01 25.45
CA ASP A 684 -7.15 -27.73 26.37
C ASP A 684 -7.96 -26.50 25.92
N VAL A 685 -9.16 -26.36 26.49
CA VAL A 685 -10.00 -25.16 26.42
C VAL A 685 -10.26 -24.70 27.85
N VAL A 686 -9.75 -23.51 28.18
CA VAL A 686 -9.78 -22.94 29.53
C VAL A 686 -10.94 -21.95 29.65
N THR A 687 -11.73 -22.09 30.72
CA THR A 687 -12.91 -21.30 31.03
C THR A 687 -12.83 -20.68 32.43
N ALA A 688 -13.86 -19.95 32.84
CA ALA A 688 -13.96 -19.41 34.20
C ALA A 688 -13.94 -20.50 35.29
N GLY A 689 -14.44 -21.72 34.99
CA GLY A 689 -14.47 -22.84 35.94
C GLY A 689 -13.09 -23.44 36.22
N ASP A 690 -12.10 -23.16 35.37
CA ASP A 690 -10.74 -23.70 35.48
C ASP A 690 -9.80 -22.80 36.31
N ILE A 691 -10.31 -21.66 36.81
CA ILE A 691 -9.53 -20.73 37.62
C ILE A 691 -9.43 -21.28 39.05
N PRO A 692 -8.23 -21.62 39.55
CA PRO A 692 -8.07 -22.20 40.89
C PRO A 692 -8.27 -21.19 42.04
N GLY A 693 -8.39 -19.90 41.73
CA GLY A 693 -8.49 -18.81 42.70
C GLY A 693 -9.59 -17.81 42.34
N THR A 694 -9.33 -16.53 42.58
CA THR A 694 -10.27 -15.47 42.21
C THR A 694 -10.32 -15.27 40.70
N ASN A 695 -11.52 -15.25 40.14
CA ASN A 695 -11.76 -14.84 38.75
C ASN A 695 -11.83 -13.31 38.62
N LEU A 696 -11.56 -12.53 39.67
CA LEU A 696 -11.56 -11.07 39.64
C LEU A 696 -10.14 -10.53 39.48
N VAL A 697 -9.96 -9.61 38.53
CA VAL A 697 -8.68 -8.97 38.19
C VAL A 697 -8.80 -7.44 38.27
N GLY A 698 -7.67 -6.74 38.09
CA GLY A 698 -7.61 -5.28 38.17
C GLY A 698 -7.90 -4.78 39.59
N ASP A 699 -8.88 -3.89 39.72
CA ASP A 699 -9.39 -3.37 41.00
C ASP A 699 -10.45 -4.29 41.66
N GLY A 700 -10.64 -5.50 41.12
CA GLY A 700 -11.61 -6.47 41.60
C GLY A 700 -12.99 -6.35 40.95
N THR A 701 -13.16 -5.47 39.96
CA THR A 701 -14.44 -5.30 39.25
C THR A 701 -14.51 -6.04 37.91
N GLU A 702 -13.37 -6.48 37.39
CA GLU A 702 -13.26 -7.13 36.08
C GLU A 702 -13.09 -8.64 36.23
N THR A 703 -13.78 -9.43 35.41
CA THR A 703 -13.56 -10.88 35.37
C THR A 703 -12.45 -11.25 34.40
N LEU A 704 -11.60 -12.23 34.77
CA LEU A 704 -10.58 -12.77 33.86
C LEU A 704 -11.24 -13.57 32.72
N PHE A 705 -12.20 -14.44 33.06
CA PHE A 705 -13.06 -15.15 32.11
C PHE A 705 -14.53 -14.93 32.45
N VAL A 706 -15.38 -14.79 31.44
CA VAL A 706 -16.83 -14.62 31.63
C VAL A 706 -17.44 -15.91 32.19
N PRO A 707 -18.11 -15.89 33.35
CA PRO A 707 -18.71 -17.08 33.93
C PRO A 707 -19.98 -17.50 33.20
N ILE A 708 -20.32 -18.79 33.29
CA ILE A 708 -21.62 -19.29 32.86
C ILE A 708 -22.68 -18.79 33.86
N TYR A 709 -23.78 -18.27 33.33
CA TYR A 709 -24.86 -17.77 34.16
C TYR A 709 -25.50 -18.90 34.95
N GLY A 710 -25.51 -18.76 36.28
CA GLY A 710 -26.08 -19.76 37.19
C GLY A 710 -25.10 -20.87 37.61
N SER A 711 -23.84 -20.85 37.15
CA SER A 711 -22.79 -21.66 37.78
C SER A 711 -22.25 -20.91 39.00
N SER A 712 -22.65 -21.35 40.20
CA SER A 712 -22.08 -20.90 41.48
C SER A 712 -20.82 -21.68 41.85
#